data_AF-A0A554MZ56-F1
#
_entry.id   AF-A0A554MZ56-F1
#
_cell.length_a   1.000
_cell.length_b   1.000
_cell.length_c   1.000
_cell.angle_alpha   90.00
_cell.angle_beta   90.00
_cell.angle_gamma   90.00
#
_symmetry.space_group_name_H-M   'P 1'
#
loop_
_entity.id
_entity.type
_entity.pdbx_description
1 polymer ?
#
loop_
_entity_poly.entity_id
_entity_poly.type
_entity_poly.pdbx_seq_one_letter_code
_entity_poly.pdbx_strand_id
1 'polypeptide(L)'
;MSNDSDRSGSELPRRTFLKTSGVALGAAALGASGAGTAAAQGIDELDDRLLNWRTVEARKVWDRGYRGRPDRTLAITDSGLSARHPDLGPWNGVVASTDDNGNLVLADADEQDISYPDPGAEVEITELAIFKESGTVGPGVADAGQVSRDVIVEFTPTTVAEEESDEDLEPTQLEGTLTWTPQRQDNELFLEKLNSNDEWEVVRSGTDFNPQTGAGEQVVANGIEPDAKYRWVIETYINANASYEFSGAVNNRQGIQQPDIAFGSTDSVDPFAEIDYDPGQAGVDPTTPKTVGWYNEANRYTEARRPRDGDGHGSHCAGIMSGTGQASVVDYDNTTYERPDAALLPGDFIEYEVDVAADSTVFASAIGDNVRLEVVYGDEVVHSTGVRTDSIIADEPALHDAGTATYTIRVRPYETDAATEAVGGRAQEGNPTAGRLTEIAYGSYVAPGDIDGTPPAGARQPGGSQAVHPGIAPNFSLVGLEGLSAPTEDLGGFADTFADVFNTRAVNMSWGFAFGLPIGAAGGSLSNIPAAIRKITEGGILSVAAAGNAMTPANGNGVPAGMDEAISVAATDPFDGLTPYSAGGIGTVDEDEDDVDGKPDVTAPGGDVNDFAILLATAVADGELPVDVGYPIPGNYELVRAVQTGDEDTAYAEGDPPRDYTGKGGTSMAAPYTCGTTGLVAQAMEEDAPDAIALPEPSETGFEDVMRLKQVVLATASETVFTAAPYHAAKSPPSAPQYTHGGRDPYEGFGRVNPDAAVDAVSRNLLGTDPVLGDETYEATSEEAVGTNLPVDSRAVAGYVDVPGGSLDVSVDFTGYTGANRGLAGDTPHLDLFVYDAESPAANGEPNVVASARGTDGTASVSVDVDRGSRDDPTERTFYVVAKIVDIPGVVNGYDVQANFDLGVSFDPAEAFDPRTVDLEPEGSRDDDGTVFTGGRSNQVEITVSGFNEELTDAVTVTDRVPDGWDVYEEFGDVDSVENGVVTFDETVTTGDVDGGEVTFEYFVEAPSGAAETGQYTFGPATAEAVDPETFGGEEREQGATESEFGGTDTNYVVGPDTL
;
A
#
# COMPACT_ATOMS: atom_id res chain seq x y z
N MET A 1 -52.95 50.66 -5.27
CA MET A 1 -53.87 50.57 -6.42
C MET A 1 -53.20 49.63 -7.42
N SER A 2 -53.25 48.34 -7.14
CA SER A 2 -54.09 47.32 -7.81
C SER A 2 -53.96 47.34 -9.34
N ASN A 3 -53.28 46.33 -9.87
CA ASN A 3 -53.97 45.32 -10.67
C ASN A 3 -53.11 44.06 -10.75
N ASP A 4 -53.62 43.01 -10.09
CA ASP A 4 -53.39 41.61 -10.43
C ASP A 4 -53.88 41.32 -11.86
N SER A 5 -53.12 40.49 -12.58
CA SER A 5 -53.71 39.41 -13.36
C SER A 5 -52.65 38.34 -13.65
N ASP A 6 -52.85 37.19 -13.02
CA ASP A 6 -52.36 35.85 -13.32
C ASP A 6 -51.77 35.62 -14.71
N ARG A 7 -50.55 35.08 -14.73
CA ARG A 7 -50.16 33.99 -15.65
C ARG A 7 -49.30 33.00 -14.88
N SER A 8 -49.97 32.00 -14.30
CA SER A 8 -49.41 30.69 -14.00
C SER A 8 -48.92 30.05 -15.31
N GLY A 9 -47.62 30.15 -15.59
CA GLY A 9 -46.95 29.27 -16.54
C GLY A 9 -46.45 28.06 -15.79
N SER A 10 -47.26 27.01 -15.71
CA SER A 10 -46.76 25.67 -15.40
C SER A 10 -45.91 25.23 -16.58
N GLU A 11 -44.58 25.24 -16.42
CA GLU A 11 -43.69 24.55 -17.33
C GLU A 11 -44.02 23.06 -17.29
N LEU A 12 -44.38 22.52 -18.45
CA LEU A 12 -44.64 21.09 -18.64
C LEU A 12 -43.27 20.39 -18.65
N PRO A 13 -43.10 19.22 -18.00
CA PRO A 13 -41.85 18.48 -18.10
C PRO A 13 -41.53 18.13 -19.55
N ARG A 14 -40.26 18.26 -19.91
CA ARG A 14 -39.69 18.06 -21.25
C ARG A 14 -39.79 16.57 -21.64
N ARG A 15 -39.81 16.31 -22.94
CA ARG A 15 -40.42 15.11 -23.55
C ARG A 15 -39.50 13.89 -23.53
N THR A 16 -39.84 12.86 -22.75
CA THR A 16 -39.33 11.50 -22.98
C THR A 16 -39.88 10.95 -24.30
N PHE A 17 -39.01 10.48 -25.20
CA PHE A 17 -39.41 9.79 -26.43
C PHE A 17 -39.04 8.32 -26.36
N LEU A 18 -40.05 7.45 -26.45
CA LEU A 18 -39.88 5.99 -26.54
C LEU A 18 -40.22 5.55 -27.96
N LYS A 19 -39.27 4.92 -28.65
CA LYS A 19 -39.53 4.26 -29.93
C LYS A 19 -39.59 2.75 -29.72
N THR A 20 -40.77 2.16 -29.95
CA THR A 20 -40.99 0.70 -29.92
C THR A 20 -41.14 0.11 -31.32
N SER A 21 -40.37 -0.92 -31.66
CA SER A 21 -40.35 -1.56 -32.98
C SER A 21 -41.24 -2.83 -33.06
N GLY A 22 -42.55 -2.67 -33.26
CA GLY A 22 -43.31 -3.52 -34.20
C GLY A 22 -44.32 -4.59 -33.73
N VAL A 23 -45.47 -4.59 -34.44
CA VAL A 23 -46.46 -5.67 -34.70
C VAL A 23 -47.58 -5.92 -33.66
N ALA A 24 -48.76 -5.39 -33.99
CA ALA A 24 -50.04 -5.89 -33.50
C ALA A 24 -50.33 -7.32 -34.00
N LEU A 25 -50.57 -8.26 -33.08
CA LEU A 25 -51.39 -9.50 -33.13
C LEU A 25 -50.88 -10.43 -32.00
N GLY A 26 -51.58 -10.76 -30.91
CA GLY A 26 -53.01 -10.94 -30.68
C GLY A 26 -53.29 -11.22 -29.19
N ALA A 27 -54.48 -10.83 -28.74
CA ALA A 27 -54.91 -10.81 -27.34
C ALA A 27 -54.97 -12.20 -26.68
N ALA A 28 -54.36 -12.34 -25.49
CA ALA A 28 -54.88 -13.12 -24.36
C ALA A 28 -54.12 -12.80 -23.06
N ALA A 29 -54.70 -11.91 -22.26
CA ALA A 29 -54.66 -11.84 -20.79
C ALA A 29 -53.33 -12.09 -20.04
N LEU A 30 -52.70 -11.01 -19.55
CA LEU A 30 -52.27 -10.84 -18.16
C LEU A 30 -52.01 -9.34 -17.87
N GLY A 31 -52.65 -8.85 -16.80
CA GLY A 31 -52.33 -7.68 -15.97
C GLY A 31 -51.82 -6.37 -16.60
N ALA A 32 -52.62 -5.31 -16.49
CA ALA A 32 -52.16 -3.93 -16.62
C ALA A 32 -51.06 -3.60 -15.58
N SER A 33 -49.82 -3.41 -16.02
CA SER A 33 -48.86 -2.53 -15.35
C SER A 33 -48.98 -1.15 -16.02
N GLY A 34 -49.27 -0.13 -15.22
CA GLY A 34 -49.39 1.24 -15.71
C GLY A 34 -48.03 1.73 -16.21
N ALA A 35 -48.01 2.32 -17.41
CA ALA A 35 -46.98 3.27 -17.78
C ALA A 35 -47.12 4.48 -16.84
N GLY A 36 -46.43 4.42 -15.71
CA GLY A 36 -46.24 5.57 -14.85
C GLY A 36 -45.21 6.48 -15.51
N THR A 37 -45.63 7.65 -15.98
CA THR A 37 -44.71 8.78 -16.09
C THR A 37 -44.23 9.07 -14.68
N ALA A 38 -43.04 8.58 -14.32
CA ALA A 38 -42.37 8.97 -13.10
C ALA A 38 -42.16 10.48 -13.16
N ALA A 39 -42.54 11.19 -12.10
CA ALA A 39 -42.25 12.60 -12.00
C ALA A 39 -40.74 12.76 -11.72
N ALA A 40 -40.04 13.51 -12.57
CA ALA A 40 -38.70 13.99 -12.24
C ALA A 40 -38.75 14.68 -10.87
N GLN A 41 -37.91 14.22 -9.94
CA GLN A 41 -37.73 14.84 -8.64
C GLN A 41 -36.44 15.68 -8.70
N GLY A 42 -36.43 16.85 -8.06
CA GLY A 42 -35.16 17.46 -7.69
C GLY A 42 -34.43 16.51 -6.75
N ILE A 43 -33.14 16.31 -6.98
CA ILE A 43 -32.30 15.41 -6.21
C ILE A 43 -31.28 16.24 -5.42
N ASP A 44 -31.13 15.92 -4.14
CA ASP A 44 -30.07 16.49 -3.30
C ASP A 44 -28.83 15.58 -3.26
N GLU A 45 -28.97 14.32 -3.73
CA GLU A 45 -27.92 13.30 -3.80
C GLU A 45 -28.30 12.21 -4.83
N LEU A 46 -27.31 11.59 -5.49
CA LEU A 46 -27.49 10.38 -6.32
C LEU A 46 -27.39 9.12 -5.46
N ASP A 47 -28.08 8.06 -5.89
CA ASP A 47 -27.80 6.71 -5.41
C ASP A 47 -26.34 6.37 -5.72
N ASP A 48 -25.57 5.97 -4.71
CA ASP A 48 -24.15 5.65 -4.82
C ASP A 48 -23.84 4.65 -5.93
N ARG A 49 -24.78 3.72 -6.21
CA ARG A 49 -24.66 2.74 -7.29
C ARG A 49 -24.67 3.35 -8.70
N LEU A 50 -24.85 4.66 -8.83
CA LEU A 50 -24.71 5.41 -10.09
C LEU A 50 -23.37 6.14 -10.19
N LEU A 51 -22.56 6.13 -9.15
CA LEU A 51 -21.19 6.63 -9.19
C LEU A 51 -20.27 5.56 -9.76
N ASN A 52 -19.05 5.93 -10.12
CA ASN A 52 -18.08 4.94 -10.58
C ASN A 52 -17.87 3.87 -9.51
N TRP A 53 -17.80 2.61 -9.95
CA TRP A 53 -17.73 1.45 -9.05
C TRP A 53 -16.62 1.59 -7.99
N ARG A 54 -15.46 2.16 -8.36
CA ARG A 54 -14.34 2.39 -7.44
C ARG A 54 -14.66 3.38 -6.33
N THR A 55 -15.49 4.38 -6.64
CA THR A 55 -15.97 5.38 -5.69
C THR A 55 -16.88 4.75 -4.66
N VAL A 56 -17.75 3.82 -5.08
CA VAL A 56 -18.63 3.07 -4.17
C VAL A 56 -17.82 2.24 -3.19
N GLU A 57 -16.74 1.59 -3.66
CA GLU A 57 -15.86 0.83 -2.78
C GLU A 57 -15.06 1.72 -1.82
N ALA A 58 -14.43 2.77 -2.35
CA ALA A 58 -13.61 3.67 -1.54
C ALA A 58 -14.42 4.39 -0.45
N ARG A 59 -15.71 4.67 -0.69
CA ARG A 59 -16.61 5.27 0.31
C ARG A 59 -16.71 4.50 1.61
N LYS A 60 -16.66 3.17 1.57
CA LYS A 60 -16.68 2.32 2.77
C LYS A 60 -15.54 2.68 3.74
N VAL A 61 -14.42 3.14 3.19
CA VAL A 61 -13.25 3.62 3.93
C VAL A 61 -13.36 5.10 4.25
N TRP A 62 -13.79 5.91 3.29
CA TRP A 62 -13.91 7.36 3.45
C TRP A 62 -14.91 7.79 4.53
N ASP A 63 -15.97 7.01 4.72
CA ASP A 63 -16.99 7.25 5.74
C ASP A 63 -16.45 7.02 7.16
N ARG A 64 -15.33 6.31 7.27
CA ARG A 64 -14.56 6.13 8.52
C ARG A 64 -13.53 7.24 8.76
N GLY A 65 -13.32 8.13 7.78
CA GLY A 65 -12.41 9.28 7.87
C GLY A 65 -11.16 9.17 7.01
N TYR A 66 -10.82 7.98 6.52
CA TYR A 66 -9.60 7.79 5.72
C TYR A 66 -9.87 8.13 4.25
N ARG A 67 -9.40 9.29 3.81
CA ARG A 67 -9.47 9.75 2.40
C ARG A 67 -8.09 10.00 1.80
N GLY A 68 -7.07 9.81 2.62
CA GLY A 68 -5.70 10.23 2.37
C GLY A 68 -5.27 11.46 3.15
N ARG A 69 -3.96 11.57 3.33
CA ARG A 69 -3.28 12.70 3.95
C ARG A 69 -2.63 13.57 2.87
N PRO A 70 -2.95 14.86 2.75
CA PRO A 70 -2.37 15.73 1.72
C PRO A 70 -0.89 16.04 1.95
N ASP A 71 -0.39 15.88 3.16
CA ASP A 71 1.04 15.97 3.52
C ASP A 71 1.80 14.65 3.28
N ARG A 72 1.15 13.65 2.68
CA ARG A 72 1.75 12.40 2.21
C ARG A 72 1.61 12.27 0.71
N THR A 73 2.54 11.56 0.07
CA THR A 73 2.58 11.44 -1.38
C THR A 73 2.49 10.00 -1.85
N LEU A 74 1.71 9.80 -2.92
CA LEU A 74 1.79 8.62 -3.77
C LEU A 74 2.54 8.99 -5.06
N ALA A 75 3.68 8.33 -5.29
CA ALA A 75 4.50 8.54 -6.48
C ALA A 75 3.97 7.73 -7.67
N ILE A 76 4.37 8.14 -8.88
CA ILE A 76 4.10 7.39 -10.11
C ILE A 76 5.31 7.41 -11.03
N THR A 77 5.72 6.24 -11.51
CA THR A 77 6.64 6.08 -12.66
C THR A 77 5.82 5.55 -13.85
N ASP A 78 5.55 6.41 -14.82
CA ASP A 78 4.71 6.12 -15.99
C ASP A 78 4.97 7.20 -17.08
N SER A 79 4.06 7.41 -18.03
CA SER A 79 4.18 8.43 -19.08
C SER A 79 4.15 9.90 -18.61
N GLY A 80 4.16 10.12 -17.30
CA GLY A 80 4.01 11.42 -16.64
C GLY A 80 2.63 11.60 -16.02
N LEU A 81 2.35 12.80 -15.49
CA LEU A 81 1.02 13.19 -15.03
C LEU A 81 0.75 14.64 -15.43
N SER A 82 -0.50 15.00 -15.73
CA SER A 82 -0.85 16.38 -16.07
C SER A 82 -1.65 17.07 -14.98
N ALA A 83 -0.98 17.92 -14.21
CA ALA A 83 -1.59 18.76 -13.18
C ALA A 83 -2.53 19.86 -13.72
N ARG A 84 -2.70 19.95 -15.05
CA ARG A 84 -3.70 20.82 -15.69
C ARG A 84 -5.12 20.26 -15.61
N HIS A 85 -5.24 18.95 -15.39
CA HIS A 85 -6.53 18.32 -15.14
C HIS A 85 -6.96 18.63 -13.70
N PRO A 86 -8.20 19.08 -13.43
CA PRO A 86 -8.66 19.43 -12.07
C PRO A 86 -8.53 18.30 -11.05
N ASP A 87 -8.53 17.05 -11.49
CA ASP A 87 -8.32 15.90 -10.59
C ASP A 87 -6.87 15.72 -10.11
N LEU A 88 -5.89 16.27 -10.83
CA LEU A 88 -4.45 16.08 -10.57
C LEU A 88 -3.76 17.39 -10.20
N GLY A 89 -4.39 18.54 -10.46
CA GLY A 89 -3.97 19.86 -10.04
C GLY A 89 -4.68 20.33 -8.76
N PRO A 90 -4.30 21.52 -8.24
CA PRO A 90 -3.21 22.36 -8.74
C PRO A 90 -1.81 21.78 -8.45
N TRP A 91 -0.79 22.27 -9.14
CA TRP A 91 0.63 21.97 -8.87
C TRP A 91 1.27 23.09 -8.06
N ASN A 92 2.16 22.76 -7.13
CA ASN A 92 2.86 23.69 -6.23
C ASN A 92 4.14 24.33 -6.83
N GLY A 93 4.45 24.10 -8.10
CA GLY A 93 5.64 24.66 -8.73
C GLY A 93 6.96 23.92 -8.43
N VAL A 94 6.96 22.84 -7.65
CA VAL A 94 8.20 22.15 -7.27
C VAL A 94 8.69 21.18 -8.35
N VAL A 95 9.95 21.34 -8.75
CA VAL A 95 10.67 20.50 -9.72
C VAL A 95 11.87 19.83 -9.03
N ALA A 96 12.07 18.54 -9.30
CA ALA A 96 13.21 17.76 -8.86
C ALA A 96 14.13 17.41 -10.05
N SER A 97 15.44 17.43 -9.83
CA SER A 97 16.48 17.07 -10.80
C SER A 97 17.74 16.61 -10.06
N THR A 98 18.77 16.19 -10.77
CA THR A 98 20.08 15.79 -10.30
C THR A 98 21.11 16.87 -10.61
N ASP A 99 21.99 17.16 -9.64
CA ASP A 99 23.13 18.05 -9.84
C ASP A 99 24.29 17.34 -10.58
N ASP A 100 25.36 18.08 -10.88
CA ASP A 100 26.55 17.54 -11.56
C ASP A 100 27.25 16.40 -10.79
N ASN A 101 26.97 16.28 -9.48
CA ASN A 101 27.49 15.22 -8.61
C ASN A 101 26.51 14.04 -8.47
N GLY A 102 25.36 14.09 -9.13
CA GLY A 102 24.31 13.07 -9.05
C GLY A 102 23.46 13.12 -7.78
N ASN A 103 23.45 14.23 -7.04
CA ASN A 103 22.55 14.41 -5.88
C ASN A 103 21.21 14.96 -6.34
N LEU A 104 20.13 14.55 -5.68
CA LEU A 104 18.81 15.16 -5.88
C LEU A 104 18.83 16.62 -5.40
N VAL A 105 18.31 17.51 -6.23
CA VAL A 105 18.16 18.95 -5.98
C VAL A 105 16.75 19.38 -6.35
N LEU A 106 16.25 20.38 -5.63
CA LEU A 106 14.90 20.91 -5.82
C LEU A 106 14.94 22.37 -6.26
N ALA A 107 13.88 22.77 -6.96
CA ALA A 107 13.61 24.15 -7.28
C ALA A 107 12.12 24.46 -7.19
N ASP A 108 11.83 25.69 -6.76
CA ASP A 108 10.52 26.32 -6.93
C ASP A 108 10.51 27.05 -8.28
N ALA A 109 9.65 26.59 -9.19
CA ALA A 109 9.51 27.17 -10.53
C ALA A 109 8.64 28.45 -10.55
N ASP A 110 7.81 28.68 -9.53
CA ASP A 110 6.87 29.82 -9.49
C ASP A 110 7.48 31.05 -8.79
N GLU A 111 8.42 30.88 -7.86
CA GLU A 111 9.19 31.99 -7.27
C GLU A 111 10.22 32.62 -8.24
N GLN A 112 10.52 31.92 -9.32
CA GLN A 112 11.45 32.38 -10.33
C GLN A 112 10.64 33.12 -11.40
N ASP A 113 10.94 34.39 -11.65
CA ASP A 113 10.33 35.19 -12.73
C ASP A 113 10.84 34.61 -14.07
N ILE A 114 10.37 33.40 -14.41
CA ILE A 114 10.79 32.62 -15.57
C ILE A 114 10.30 33.36 -16.81
N SER A 115 11.14 34.25 -17.32
CA SER A 115 11.00 34.76 -18.69
C SER A 115 11.48 33.63 -19.59
N TYR A 116 10.56 32.90 -20.23
CA TYR A 116 10.89 31.85 -21.21
C TYR A 116 11.88 32.42 -22.23
N PRO A 117 13.17 32.05 -22.21
CA PRO A 117 14.10 32.48 -23.22
C PRO A 117 13.78 31.78 -24.52
N ASP A 118 14.32 32.33 -25.60
CA ASP A 118 14.49 31.65 -26.88
C ASP A 118 14.92 30.18 -26.62
N PRO A 119 14.31 29.14 -27.21
CA PRO A 119 14.66 27.72 -27.04
C PRO A 119 16.11 27.32 -27.41
N GLY A 120 17.01 28.30 -27.54
CA GLY A 120 18.45 28.16 -27.69
C GLY A 120 19.27 28.82 -26.56
N ALA A 121 18.73 28.99 -25.35
CA ALA A 121 19.58 29.24 -24.17
C ALA A 121 20.30 27.93 -23.81
N GLU A 122 21.57 27.82 -24.22
CA GLU A 122 22.33 26.56 -24.23
C GLU A 122 22.65 26.07 -22.80
N VAL A 123 22.20 24.85 -22.47
CA VAL A 123 23.05 23.90 -21.72
C VAL A 123 24.26 23.70 -22.60
N GLU A 124 25.46 24.05 -22.13
CA GLU A 124 26.67 23.80 -22.90
C GLU A 124 26.99 22.30 -22.78
N ILE A 125 26.38 21.52 -23.68
CA ILE A 125 26.72 20.13 -23.90
C ILE A 125 27.91 20.14 -24.86
N THR A 126 29.11 20.03 -24.30
CA THR A 126 30.30 19.82 -25.11
C THR A 126 30.45 18.34 -25.39
N GLU A 127 30.15 17.95 -26.62
CA GLU A 127 30.36 16.60 -27.10
C GLU A 127 31.86 16.28 -27.14
N LEU A 128 32.29 15.37 -26.28
CA LEU A 128 33.68 14.91 -26.19
C LEU A 128 33.95 13.77 -27.17
N ALA A 129 32.95 12.93 -27.46
CA ALA A 129 33.05 11.82 -28.41
C ALA A 129 31.68 11.37 -28.94
N ILE A 130 31.62 10.90 -30.19
CA ILE A 130 30.44 10.23 -30.80
C ILE A 130 30.78 8.80 -31.20
N PHE A 131 29.82 7.91 -31.00
CA PHE A 131 29.77 6.56 -31.53
C PHE A 131 28.59 6.45 -32.51
N LYS A 132 28.82 5.88 -33.70
CA LYS A 132 27.75 5.54 -34.63
C LYS A 132 27.95 4.13 -35.11
N GLU A 133 27.02 3.27 -34.78
CA GLU A 133 27.06 1.85 -35.13
C GLU A 133 25.77 1.45 -35.84
N SER A 134 25.85 0.40 -36.63
CA SER A 134 24.65 -0.18 -37.26
C SER A 134 24.88 -1.67 -37.42
N GLY A 135 23.82 -2.43 -37.25
CA GLY A 135 23.92 -3.88 -37.28
C GLY A 135 22.63 -4.54 -37.73
N THR A 136 22.67 -5.86 -37.74
CA THR A 136 21.49 -6.68 -37.94
C THR A 136 21.41 -7.68 -36.81
N VAL A 137 20.25 -7.77 -36.20
CA VAL A 137 19.88 -8.78 -35.22
C VAL A 137 18.92 -9.75 -35.90
N GLY A 138 19.15 -11.05 -35.73
CA GLY A 138 18.40 -12.11 -36.41
C GLY A 138 17.61 -12.97 -35.43
N PRO A 139 16.64 -13.79 -35.91
CA PRO A 139 15.89 -14.66 -35.01
C PRO A 139 16.87 -15.59 -34.30
N GLY A 140 16.87 -15.54 -32.96
CA GLY A 140 17.47 -16.58 -32.13
C GLY A 140 16.97 -17.95 -32.60
N VAL A 141 17.77 -18.99 -32.37
CA VAL A 141 17.37 -20.36 -32.68
C VAL A 141 16.01 -20.59 -31.99
N ALA A 142 14.97 -20.91 -32.76
CA ALA A 142 13.58 -21.03 -32.28
C ALA A 142 13.33 -22.24 -31.33
N ASP A 143 14.38 -22.73 -30.66
CA ASP A 143 14.31 -23.72 -29.62
C ASP A 143 14.95 -23.13 -28.34
N ALA A 144 14.10 -22.82 -27.36
CA ALA A 144 14.42 -22.62 -25.94
C ALA A 144 15.04 -21.28 -25.47
N GLY A 145 14.31 -20.16 -25.60
CA GLY A 145 14.44 -19.04 -24.65
C GLY A 145 15.83 -18.42 -24.52
N GLN A 146 16.58 -18.27 -25.62
CA GLN A 146 17.87 -17.57 -25.59
C GLN A 146 17.70 -16.07 -25.87
N VAL A 147 18.00 -15.26 -24.88
CA VAL A 147 18.27 -13.82 -25.01
C VAL A 147 19.65 -13.64 -25.65
N SER A 148 19.78 -12.77 -26.65
CA SER A 148 21.08 -12.42 -27.27
C SER A 148 21.44 -10.99 -26.91
N ARG A 149 22.55 -10.84 -26.16
CA ARG A 149 23.20 -9.56 -25.88
C ARG A 149 24.36 -9.36 -26.84
N ASP A 150 24.25 -8.33 -27.67
CA ASP A 150 25.34 -7.91 -28.55
C ASP A 150 25.92 -6.59 -28.04
N VAL A 151 27.23 -6.59 -27.75
CA VAL A 151 27.95 -5.36 -27.42
C VAL A 151 28.04 -4.51 -28.69
N ILE A 152 27.45 -3.33 -28.65
CA ILE A 152 27.50 -2.35 -29.74
C ILE A 152 28.89 -1.71 -29.77
N VAL A 153 29.32 -1.14 -28.63
CA VAL A 153 30.62 -0.48 -28.49
C VAL A 153 31.09 -0.51 -27.04
N GLU A 154 32.39 -0.74 -26.82
CA GLU A 154 33.06 -0.54 -25.52
C GLU A 154 33.97 0.70 -25.59
N PHE A 155 33.99 1.51 -24.53
CA PHE A 155 34.75 2.76 -24.49
C PHE A 155 35.14 3.15 -23.05
N THR A 156 36.01 4.15 -22.92
CA THR A 156 36.41 4.75 -21.64
C THR A 156 36.30 6.27 -21.80
N PRO A 157 35.37 6.94 -21.10
CA PRO A 157 35.29 8.39 -21.08
C PRO A 157 36.57 8.94 -20.46
N THR A 158 37.25 9.86 -21.15
CA THR A 158 38.46 10.50 -20.64
C THR A 158 38.30 12.00 -20.67
N THR A 159 38.82 12.68 -19.67
CA THR A 159 38.91 14.14 -19.64
C THR A 159 39.64 14.67 -20.87
N VAL A 160 39.05 15.68 -21.52
CA VAL A 160 39.60 16.29 -22.74
C VAL A 160 40.06 17.71 -22.40
N ALA A 161 41.29 18.04 -22.77
CA ALA A 161 41.77 19.41 -22.68
C ALA A 161 41.06 20.28 -23.72
N GLU A 162 40.39 21.35 -23.30
CA GLU A 162 39.75 22.27 -24.22
C GLU A 162 40.81 23.05 -25.02
N GLU A 163 40.73 23.08 -26.35
CA GLU A 163 41.78 23.71 -27.17
C GLU A 163 41.88 25.23 -26.99
N GLU A 164 40.84 25.88 -26.45
CA GLU A 164 40.75 27.34 -26.28
C GLU A 164 40.57 27.84 -24.83
N SER A 165 40.56 26.96 -23.81
CA SER A 165 40.47 27.33 -22.39
C SER A 165 41.58 26.66 -21.54
N ASP A 166 41.81 27.16 -20.31
CA ASP A 166 42.73 26.54 -19.34
C ASP A 166 41.98 25.50 -18.45
N GLU A 167 40.74 25.15 -18.80
CA GLU A 167 39.89 24.19 -18.06
C GLU A 167 39.85 22.84 -18.78
N ASP A 168 40.01 21.77 -17.99
CA ASP A 168 39.90 20.39 -18.47
C ASP A 168 38.42 19.99 -18.44
N LEU A 169 37.87 19.52 -19.56
CA LEU A 169 36.47 19.10 -19.66
C LEU A 169 36.34 17.64 -19.24
N GLU A 170 35.81 17.40 -18.04
CA GLU A 170 35.56 16.05 -17.53
C GLU A 170 34.28 15.46 -18.14
N PRO A 171 34.26 14.18 -18.53
CA PRO A 171 33.02 13.54 -18.99
C PRO A 171 32.02 13.47 -17.84
N THR A 172 30.82 14.05 -18.00
CA THR A 172 29.77 14.09 -16.96
C THR A 172 28.47 13.41 -17.38
N GLN A 173 28.26 13.18 -18.69
CA GLN A 173 27.05 12.54 -19.20
C GLN A 173 27.35 11.56 -20.36
N LEU A 174 26.60 10.46 -20.40
CA LEU A 174 26.51 9.54 -21.55
C LEU A 174 25.10 9.55 -22.11
N GLU A 175 25.00 9.56 -23.44
CA GLU A 175 23.74 9.47 -24.15
C GLU A 175 23.83 8.40 -25.23
N GLY A 176 22.78 7.61 -25.41
CA GLY A 176 22.68 6.58 -26.44
C GLY A 176 21.28 6.51 -27.01
N THR A 177 21.16 6.42 -28.33
CA THR A 177 19.90 6.24 -29.04
C THR A 177 20.02 5.06 -30.01
N LEU A 178 19.07 4.14 -29.98
CA LEU A 178 19.03 2.92 -30.79
C LEU A 178 17.69 2.80 -31.53
N THR A 179 17.70 2.86 -32.85
CA THR A 179 16.51 2.68 -33.70
C THR A 179 16.57 1.35 -34.44
N TRP A 180 15.43 0.80 -34.88
CA TRP A 180 15.38 -0.46 -35.65
C TRP A 180 14.37 -0.49 -36.78
N THR A 181 14.56 -1.43 -37.70
CA THR A 181 13.68 -1.71 -38.84
C THR A 181 13.48 -3.22 -39.01
N PRO A 182 12.25 -3.76 -38.98
CA PRO A 182 10.97 -3.05 -38.80
C PRO A 182 10.72 -2.58 -37.36
N GLN A 183 9.99 -1.48 -37.19
CA GLN A 183 9.70 -0.75 -35.94
C GLN A 183 8.79 -1.48 -34.93
N ARG A 184 8.71 -2.82 -34.97
CA ARG A 184 7.91 -3.63 -34.01
C ARG A 184 8.79 -4.74 -33.46
N GLN A 185 9.85 -4.36 -32.77
CA GLN A 185 10.72 -5.28 -32.04
C GLN A 185 10.73 -4.85 -30.58
N ASP A 186 10.72 -5.84 -29.70
CA ASP A 186 10.91 -5.70 -28.26
C ASP A 186 12.41 -5.92 -28.01
N ASN A 187 13.20 -4.86 -28.15
CA ASN A 187 14.63 -4.88 -27.93
C ASN A 187 14.97 -3.83 -26.88
N GLU A 188 16.07 -4.01 -26.17
CA GLU A 188 16.44 -3.13 -25.06
C GLU A 188 17.84 -2.56 -25.29
N LEU A 189 18.06 -1.33 -24.86
CA LEU A 189 19.36 -0.67 -24.88
C LEU A 189 19.89 -0.58 -23.45
N PHE A 190 21.08 -1.13 -23.21
CA PHE A 190 21.75 -1.05 -21.93
C PHE A 190 23.03 -0.23 -22.03
N LEU A 191 23.27 0.56 -20.99
CA LEU A 191 24.58 1.08 -20.66
C LEU A 191 25.14 0.27 -19.50
N GLU A 192 26.34 -0.28 -19.68
CA GLU A 192 27.02 -1.07 -18.65
C GLU A 192 28.37 -0.45 -18.30
N LYS A 193 28.76 -0.57 -17.04
CA LYS A 193 30.05 -0.13 -16.48
C LYS A 193 30.84 -1.34 -15.98
N LEU A 194 32.16 -1.30 -16.13
CA LEU A 194 33.04 -2.30 -15.55
C LEU A 194 33.34 -1.92 -14.10
N ASN A 195 32.94 -2.78 -13.17
CA ASN A 195 33.16 -2.56 -11.75
C ASN A 195 34.57 -3.00 -11.29
N SER A 196 34.86 -2.79 -10.01
CA SER A 196 36.17 -3.12 -9.42
C SER A 196 36.51 -4.61 -9.39
N ASN A 197 35.54 -5.49 -9.65
CA ASN A 197 35.71 -6.95 -9.70
C ASN A 197 35.97 -7.48 -11.13
N ASP A 198 36.19 -6.58 -12.10
CA ASP A 198 36.27 -6.91 -13.54
C ASP A 198 34.97 -7.52 -14.11
N GLU A 199 33.83 -7.21 -13.49
CA GLU A 199 32.49 -7.62 -13.94
C GLU A 199 31.73 -6.43 -14.53
N TRP A 200 30.93 -6.68 -15.56
CA TRP A 200 30.09 -5.65 -16.18
C TRP A 200 28.76 -5.58 -15.45
N GLU A 201 28.44 -4.41 -14.91
CA GLU A 201 27.17 -4.10 -14.28
C GLU A 201 26.36 -3.19 -15.19
N VAL A 202 25.06 -3.43 -15.33
CA VAL A 202 24.17 -2.45 -15.94
C VAL A 202 24.18 -1.21 -15.05
N VAL A 203 24.25 -0.03 -15.65
CA VAL A 203 24.14 1.24 -14.91
C VAL A 203 22.93 2.04 -15.34
N ARG A 204 22.47 1.87 -16.59
CA ARG A 204 21.19 2.40 -17.09
C ARG A 204 20.58 1.46 -18.13
N SER A 205 19.25 1.42 -18.16
CA SER A 205 18.48 0.72 -19.18
C SER A 205 17.49 1.66 -19.89
N GLY A 206 17.34 1.45 -21.19
CA GLY A 206 16.37 2.11 -22.05
C GLY A 206 15.36 1.09 -22.55
N THR A 207 14.08 1.40 -22.33
CA THR A 207 12.91 0.61 -22.77
C THR A 207 11.95 1.48 -23.59
N ASP A 208 12.48 2.56 -24.15
CA ASP A 208 11.84 3.58 -24.98
C ASP A 208 11.36 3.10 -26.36
N PHE A 209 10.46 2.11 -26.31
CA PHE A 209 9.65 1.76 -27.45
C PHE A 209 8.43 2.69 -27.54
N ASN A 210 8.49 3.71 -28.41
CA ASN A 210 7.33 4.48 -28.83
C ASN A 210 6.83 4.02 -30.23
N PRO A 211 5.78 3.17 -30.30
CA PRO A 211 5.28 2.66 -31.58
C PRO A 211 4.62 3.74 -32.46
N GLN A 212 4.31 4.92 -31.93
CA GLN A 212 3.59 5.97 -32.64
C GLN A 212 4.52 6.97 -33.33
N THR A 213 5.71 7.25 -32.78
CA THR A 213 6.64 8.27 -33.31
C THR A 213 7.79 7.68 -34.13
N GLY A 214 8.17 6.42 -33.89
CA GLY A 214 9.35 5.81 -34.49
C GLY A 214 10.68 6.34 -33.94
N ALA A 215 10.62 7.03 -32.78
CA ALA A 215 11.79 7.32 -31.96
C ALA A 215 12.39 5.99 -31.47
N GLY A 216 13.72 5.88 -31.51
CA GLY A 216 14.42 4.69 -31.03
C GLY A 216 14.64 4.73 -29.53
N GLU A 217 15.06 3.62 -28.94
CA GLU A 217 15.41 3.51 -27.51
C GLU A 217 16.45 4.54 -27.13
N GLN A 218 16.18 5.34 -26.11
CA GLN A 218 17.12 6.32 -25.59
C GLN A 218 17.54 5.97 -24.16
N VAL A 219 18.82 6.20 -23.87
CA VAL A 219 19.41 6.11 -22.53
C VAL A 219 20.23 7.37 -22.29
N VAL A 220 20.00 8.01 -21.15
CA VAL A 220 20.79 9.14 -20.65
C VAL A 220 21.32 8.78 -19.26
N ALA A 221 22.62 8.97 -19.03
CA ALA A 221 23.27 8.72 -17.75
C ALA A 221 24.09 9.95 -17.35
N ASN A 222 23.72 10.59 -16.24
CA ASN A 222 24.48 11.68 -15.61
C ASN A 222 25.41 11.11 -14.52
N GLY A 223 26.40 11.89 -14.06
CA GLY A 223 27.27 11.51 -12.93
C GLY A 223 28.23 10.36 -13.23
N ILE A 224 28.70 10.24 -14.47
CA ILE A 224 29.58 9.16 -14.89
C ILE A 224 30.99 9.31 -14.31
N GLU A 225 31.60 8.18 -13.93
CA GLU A 225 32.99 8.18 -13.48
C GLU A 225 33.96 8.34 -14.65
N PRO A 226 34.82 9.38 -14.66
CA PRO A 226 35.91 9.50 -15.62
C PRO A 226 36.87 8.31 -15.49
N ASP A 227 37.45 7.90 -16.62
CA ASP A 227 38.40 6.77 -16.73
C ASP A 227 37.84 5.37 -16.39
N ALA A 228 36.56 5.26 -15.98
CA ALA A 228 35.88 3.97 -15.88
C ALA A 228 35.55 3.40 -17.28
N LYS A 229 35.45 2.08 -17.39
CA LYS A 229 35.15 1.42 -18.67
C LYS A 229 33.65 1.21 -18.82
N TYR A 230 33.08 1.64 -19.94
CA TYR A 230 31.66 1.50 -20.25
C TYR A 230 31.45 0.72 -21.55
N ARG A 231 30.23 0.20 -21.74
CA ARG A 231 29.79 -0.34 -23.02
C ARG A 231 28.29 -0.17 -23.24
N TRP A 232 27.92 0.00 -24.50
CA TRP A 232 26.54 -0.05 -24.97
C TRP A 232 26.21 -1.45 -25.44
N VAL A 233 25.10 -2.01 -24.96
CA VAL A 233 24.67 -3.37 -25.28
C VAL A 233 23.24 -3.31 -25.80
N ILE A 234 22.98 -4.00 -26.91
CA ILE A 234 21.61 -4.27 -27.36
C ILE A 234 21.22 -5.67 -26.91
N GLU A 235 20.03 -5.79 -26.36
CA GLU A 235 19.38 -7.05 -26.08
C GLU A 235 18.16 -7.24 -26.97
N THR A 236 17.90 -8.48 -27.38
CA THR A 236 16.87 -8.77 -28.39
C THR A 236 15.96 -9.92 -27.97
N TYR A 237 14.65 -9.71 -28.07
CA TYR A 237 13.65 -10.67 -27.60
C TYR A 237 12.79 -11.36 -28.69
N ILE A 238 12.89 -11.04 -29.99
CA ILE A 238 11.88 -11.52 -30.97
C ILE A 238 12.37 -12.19 -32.28
N ASN A 239 11.55 -13.18 -32.66
CA ASN A 239 11.41 -14.10 -33.79
C ASN A 239 11.60 -13.58 -35.24
N ALA A 240 12.15 -12.37 -35.48
CA ALA A 240 12.32 -11.82 -36.83
C ALA A 240 13.66 -11.06 -37.00
N ASN A 241 14.23 -11.08 -38.20
CA ASN A 241 15.41 -10.27 -38.49
C ASN A 241 15.07 -8.78 -38.47
N ALA A 242 15.83 -7.97 -37.72
CA ALA A 242 15.77 -6.52 -37.72
C ALA A 242 17.16 -5.92 -37.95
N SER A 243 17.23 -4.77 -38.60
CA SER A 243 18.44 -3.94 -38.64
C SER A 243 18.33 -2.85 -37.59
N TYR A 244 19.41 -2.53 -36.91
CA TYR A 244 19.47 -1.41 -35.96
C TYR A 244 20.47 -0.33 -36.39
N GLU A 245 20.20 0.91 -36.00
CA GLU A 245 21.13 2.04 -36.06
C GLU A 245 21.28 2.63 -34.65
N PHE A 246 22.52 2.74 -34.18
CA PHE A 246 22.88 3.28 -32.87
C PHE A 246 23.69 4.57 -33.03
N SER A 247 23.37 5.57 -32.20
CA SER A 247 24.17 6.78 -32.02
C SER A 247 24.39 6.98 -30.52
N GLY A 248 25.64 7.08 -30.08
CA GLY A 248 25.97 7.39 -28.69
C GLY A 248 26.92 8.58 -28.59
N ALA A 249 26.91 9.27 -27.46
CA ALA A 249 27.76 10.42 -27.19
C ALA A 249 28.34 10.37 -25.77
N VAL A 250 29.58 10.86 -25.62
CA VAL A 250 30.17 11.24 -24.34
C VAL A 250 30.17 12.75 -24.28
N ASN A 251 29.54 13.31 -23.25
CA ASN A 251 29.33 14.73 -23.12
C ASN A 251 30.01 15.24 -21.82
N ASN A 252 30.67 16.39 -21.91
CA ASN A 252 30.86 17.27 -20.77
C ASN A 252 29.66 18.20 -20.78
N ARG A 253 28.74 17.93 -19.87
CA ARG A 253 27.59 18.76 -19.58
C ARG A 253 27.97 19.71 -18.46
N GLN A 254 27.90 21.02 -18.72
CA GLN A 254 28.07 22.06 -17.71
C GLN A 254 26.75 22.83 -17.53
N GLY A 255 26.28 22.92 -16.28
CA GLY A 255 25.08 23.66 -15.90
C GLY A 255 23.84 22.79 -15.65
N ILE A 256 22.90 23.33 -14.86
CA ILE A 256 21.65 22.65 -14.51
C ILE A 256 20.69 22.67 -15.71
N GLN A 257 19.95 21.58 -15.93
CA GLN A 257 19.17 21.24 -17.15
C GLN A 257 18.13 22.29 -17.60
N GLN A 258 17.87 23.32 -16.80
CA GLN A 258 16.82 24.29 -17.10
C GLN A 258 17.43 25.69 -16.96
N PRO A 259 17.81 26.35 -18.06
CA PRO A 259 18.66 27.56 -18.04
C PRO A 259 18.07 28.79 -17.31
N ASP A 260 16.88 28.70 -16.70
CA ASP A 260 16.26 29.75 -15.91
C ASP A 260 15.73 29.29 -14.54
N ILE A 261 15.96 28.03 -14.15
CA ILE A 261 15.58 27.51 -12.84
C ILE A 261 16.86 27.27 -12.03
N ALA A 262 17.07 28.09 -11.01
CA ALA A 262 18.10 27.88 -10.01
C ALA A 262 17.65 26.76 -9.06
N PHE A 263 18.35 25.62 -9.12
CA PHE A 263 18.16 24.53 -8.18
C PHE A 263 19.04 24.73 -6.95
N GLY A 264 18.47 24.45 -5.78
CA GLY A 264 19.15 24.40 -4.50
C GLY A 264 19.22 22.99 -3.94
N SER A 265 19.85 22.82 -2.79
CA SER A 265 19.74 21.57 -2.03
C SER A 265 18.27 21.28 -1.70
N THR A 266 17.96 20.03 -1.37
CA THR A 266 16.60 19.63 -0.96
C THR A 266 16.03 20.47 0.18
N ASP A 267 16.86 20.91 1.13
CA ASP A 267 16.45 21.81 2.24
C ASP A 267 15.99 23.22 1.81
N SER A 268 16.14 23.57 0.53
CA SER A 268 15.85 24.93 0.04
C SER A 268 14.40 25.15 -0.37
N VAL A 269 13.64 24.07 -0.58
CA VAL A 269 12.24 24.10 -1.03
C VAL A 269 11.47 23.07 -0.22
N ASP A 270 10.37 23.49 0.41
CA ASP A 270 9.45 22.61 1.11
C ASP A 270 8.24 22.33 0.19
N PRO A 271 8.08 21.10 -0.34
CA PRO A 271 6.95 20.76 -1.20
C PRO A 271 5.56 20.93 -0.57
N PHE A 272 5.49 20.98 0.76
CA PHE A 272 4.25 21.05 1.52
C PHE A 272 3.98 22.43 2.14
N ALA A 273 4.79 23.45 1.82
CA ALA A 273 4.65 24.79 2.40
C ALA A 273 3.26 25.43 2.22
N GLU A 274 2.54 25.08 1.15
CA GLU A 274 1.18 25.56 0.85
C GLU A 274 0.06 24.64 1.38
N ILE A 275 0.41 23.55 2.05
CA ILE A 275 -0.53 22.54 2.56
C ILE A 275 -0.72 22.78 4.06
N ASP A 276 -1.82 23.44 4.41
CA ASP A 276 -2.27 23.61 5.79
C ASP A 276 -3.15 22.42 6.18
N TYR A 277 -2.53 21.38 6.76
CA TYR A 277 -3.19 20.15 7.18
C TYR A 277 -2.71 19.71 8.55
N ASP A 278 -3.67 19.44 9.44
CA ASP A 278 -3.44 18.74 10.69
C ASP A 278 -4.04 17.32 10.60
N PRO A 279 -3.36 16.27 11.12
CA PRO A 279 -3.95 14.93 11.23
C PRO A 279 -5.33 14.96 11.90
N GLY A 280 -6.30 14.25 11.31
CA GLY A 280 -7.70 14.26 11.75
C GLY A 280 -8.54 15.44 11.25
N GLN A 281 -7.97 16.36 10.47
CA GLN A 281 -8.74 17.39 9.77
C GLN A 281 -9.70 16.75 8.77
N ALA A 282 -10.99 17.06 8.92
CA ALA A 282 -12.04 16.37 8.18
C ALA A 282 -11.97 16.57 6.66
N GLY A 283 -11.39 17.64 6.13
CA GLY A 283 -11.39 17.90 4.69
C GLY A 283 -10.26 18.82 4.23
N VAL A 284 -9.96 18.73 2.94
CA VAL A 284 -8.88 19.50 2.29
C VAL A 284 -9.49 20.52 1.34
N ASP A 285 -8.93 21.73 1.28
CA ASP A 285 -9.41 22.78 0.39
C ASP A 285 -9.21 22.34 -1.09
N PRO A 286 -10.20 22.55 -1.98
CA PRO A 286 -10.02 22.29 -3.41
C PRO A 286 -8.77 22.95 -4.02
N THR A 287 -8.33 24.10 -3.51
CA THR A 287 -7.14 24.82 -4.00
C THR A 287 -5.84 24.32 -3.40
N THR A 288 -5.87 23.45 -2.37
CA THR A 288 -4.65 22.84 -1.83
C THR A 288 -3.95 22.07 -2.93
N PRO A 289 -2.63 22.22 -3.12
CA PRO A 289 -1.88 21.48 -4.14
C PRO A 289 -2.18 19.98 -4.10
N LYS A 290 -2.30 19.41 -5.30
CA LYS A 290 -2.48 17.97 -5.51
C LYS A 290 -1.22 17.33 -6.06
N THR A 291 -0.56 18.00 -7.01
CA THR A 291 0.78 17.62 -7.45
C THR A 291 1.77 18.44 -6.67
N VAL A 292 2.67 17.77 -5.95
CA VAL A 292 3.67 18.41 -5.07
C VAL A 292 5.10 18.27 -5.59
N GLY A 293 5.32 17.56 -6.69
CA GLY A 293 6.63 17.44 -7.31
C GLY A 293 6.58 16.89 -8.74
N TRP A 294 7.61 17.25 -9.51
CA TRP A 294 7.80 16.81 -10.89
C TRP A 294 9.26 16.44 -11.15
N TYR A 295 9.50 15.22 -11.62
CA TYR A 295 10.82 14.72 -12.01
C TYR A 295 10.77 14.24 -13.46
N ASN A 296 11.58 14.85 -14.33
CA ASN A 296 11.57 14.60 -15.76
C ASN A 296 12.97 14.59 -16.36
N GLU A 297 13.88 13.81 -15.78
CA GLU A 297 15.23 13.65 -16.33
C GLU A 297 15.29 12.70 -17.51
N ALA A 298 14.41 11.70 -17.53
CA ALA A 298 14.32 10.73 -18.60
C ALA A 298 13.85 11.37 -19.91
N ASN A 299 12.94 12.37 -19.83
CA ASN A 299 12.42 13.11 -20.97
C ASN A 299 11.94 12.17 -22.10
N ARG A 300 11.21 11.13 -21.71
CA ARG A 300 10.84 10.03 -22.61
C ARG A 300 9.65 10.39 -23.52
N TYR A 301 8.66 11.04 -22.94
CA TYR A 301 7.40 11.40 -23.56
C TYR A 301 7.28 12.90 -23.80
N THR A 302 7.95 13.74 -23.00
CA THR A 302 7.89 15.20 -23.13
C THR A 302 9.08 15.92 -22.49
N GLU A 303 9.57 16.99 -23.12
CA GLU A 303 10.62 17.86 -22.54
C GLU A 303 10.04 18.90 -21.54
N ALA A 304 8.77 18.74 -21.16
CA ALA A 304 8.05 19.72 -20.38
C ALA A 304 8.66 19.93 -19.00
N ARG A 305 8.81 21.21 -18.64
CA ARG A 305 9.31 21.66 -17.34
C ARG A 305 8.25 21.64 -16.24
N ARG A 306 6.99 21.42 -16.63
CA ARG A 306 5.82 21.33 -15.75
C ARG A 306 5.22 19.93 -15.87
N PRO A 307 4.50 19.43 -14.85
CA PRO A 307 3.80 18.15 -14.92
C PRO A 307 2.98 18.01 -16.20
N ARG A 308 3.48 17.17 -17.10
CA ARG A 308 2.84 16.86 -18.37
C ARG A 308 2.97 15.38 -18.65
N ASP A 309 1.92 14.86 -19.24
CA ASP A 309 1.86 13.47 -19.66
C ASP A 309 1.71 13.46 -21.17
N GLY A 310 2.75 13.02 -21.88
CA GLY A 310 2.75 13.03 -23.35
C GLY A 310 1.86 11.94 -23.98
N ASP A 311 1.48 10.91 -23.21
CA ASP A 311 0.70 9.76 -23.68
C ASP A 311 -0.74 9.74 -23.09
N GLY A 312 -0.94 10.33 -21.92
CA GLY A 312 -2.20 10.30 -21.17
C GLY A 312 -2.39 9.03 -20.34
N HIS A 313 -1.45 8.08 -20.34
CA HIS A 313 -1.56 6.86 -19.55
C HIS A 313 -1.31 7.11 -18.06
N GLY A 314 -0.20 7.75 -17.69
CA GLY A 314 0.12 8.04 -16.31
C GLY A 314 -0.88 8.97 -15.61
N SER A 315 -1.47 9.95 -16.31
CA SER A 315 -2.55 10.81 -15.79
C SER A 315 -3.81 10.00 -15.50
N HIS A 316 -4.14 9.02 -16.35
CA HIS A 316 -5.26 8.12 -16.11
C HIS A 316 -5.02 7.24 -14.88
N CYS A 317 -3.81 6.67 -14.75
CA CYS A 317 -3.40 5.88 -13.59
C CYS A 317 -3.43 6.72 -12.30
N ALA A 318 -2.86 7.92 -12.32
CA ALA A 318 -2.89 8.87 -11.20
C ALA A 318 -4.33 9.25 -10.81
N GLY A 319 -5.22 9.40 -11.80
CA GLY A 319 -6.64 9.65 -11.58
C GLY A 319 -7.36 8.51 -10.85
N ILE A 320 -7.04 7.25 -11.17
CA ILE A 320 -7.56 6.07 -10.43
C ILE A 320 -7.01 6.03 -9.00
N MET A 321 -5.71 6.27 -8.86
CA MET A 321 -5.00 6.17 -7.58
C MET A 321 -5.47 7.22 -6.58
N SER A 322 -5.43 8.49 -6.96
CA SER A 322 -5.67 9.60 -6.05
C SER A 322 -6.44 10.78 -6.65
N GLY A 323 -7.01 10.68 -7.86
CA GLY A 323 -7.74 11.82 -8.47
C GLY A 323 -8.77 12.47 -7.54
N THR A 324 -8.80 13.80 -7.47
CA THR A 324 -9.66 14.53 -6.52
C THR A 324 -11.15 14.41 -6.84
N GLY A 325 -11.50 14.09 -8.10
CA GLY A 325 -12.87 14.04 -8.62
C GLY A 325 -13.49 15.43 -8.88
N GLN A 326 -12.72 16.51 -8.79
CA GLN A 326 -13.19 17.87 -9.05
C GLN A 326 -13.76 18.05 -10.47
N ALA A 327 -13.22 17.36 -11.47
CA ALA A 327 -13.72 17.46 -12.85
C ALA A 327 -15.04 16.69 -13.09
N SER A 328 -15.52 15.92 -12.11
CA SER A 328 -16.74 15.10 -12.20
C SER A 328 -17.73 15.35 -11.08
N VAL A 329 -17.70 16.54 -10.45
CA VAL A 329 -18.69 16.92 -9.44
C VAL A 329 -20.05 17.12 -10.10
N VAL A 330 -21.07 16.42 -9.59
CA VAL A 330 -22.43 16.45 -10.13
C VAL A 330 -23.07 17.83 -9.92
N ASP A 331 -23.60 18.43 -10.98
CA ASP A 331 -24.47 19.60 -10.89
C ASP A 331 -25.92 19.15 -10.64
N TYR A 332 -26.32 19.10 -9.36
CA TYR A 332 -27.66 18.67 -8.96
C TYR A 332 -28.78 19.58 -9.50
N ASP A 333 -28.50 20.85 -9.78
CA ASP A 333 -29.49 21.78 -10.35
C ASP A 333 -29.79 21.45 -11.82
N ASN A 334 -28.85 20.78 -12.51
CA ASN A 334 -28.98 20.34 -13.91
C ASN A 334 -29.01 18.81 -14.07
N THR A 335 -29.18 18.05 -12.99
CA THR A 335 -29.23 16.58 -13.03
C THR A 335 -30.63 16.06 -12.75
N THR A 336 -31.05 15.08 -13.54
CA THR A 336 -32.31 14.36 -13.37
C THR A 336 -32.05 12.90 -13.07
N TYR A 337 -32.84 12.33 -12.16
CA TYR A 337 -32.84 10.91 -11.83
C TYR A 337 -34.19 10.26 -12.13
N GLU A 338 -34.17 9.09 -12.75
CA GLU A 338 -35.35 8.32 -13.11
C GLU A 338 -35.17 6.82 -12.81
N ARG A 339 -36.28 6.13 -12.51
CA ARG A 339 -36.36 4.65 -12.43
C ARG A 339 -37.33 4.12 -13.48
N PRO A 340 -36.90 3.96 -14.75
CA PRO A 340 -37.81 3.59 -15.84
C PRO A 340 -38.36 2.18 -15.71
N ASP A 341 -37.63 1.25 -15.08
CA ASP A 341 -38.00 -0.18 -14.98
C ASP A 341 -38.44 -0.79 -16.33
N ALA A 342 -37.74 -0.42 -17.41
CA ALA A 342 -38.14 -0.65 -18.78
C ALA A 342 -37.40 -1.84 -19.40
N ALA A 343 -38.14 -2.74 -20.06
CA ALA A 343 -37.57 -3.74 -20.95
C ALA A 343 -37.50 -3.18 -22.38
N LEU A 344 -36.32 -3.23 -22.98
CA LEU A 344 -36.02 -2.72 -24.32
C LEU A 344 -35.83 -3.91 -25.26
N LEU A 345 -36.67 -4.05 -26.28
CA LEU A 345 -36.47 -5.06 -27.32
C LEU A 345 -35.43 -4.57 -28.35
N PRO A 346 -34.80 -5.48 -29.11
CA PRO A 346 -33.95 -5.09 -30.24
C PRO A 346 -34.64 -4.05 -31.16
N GLY A 347 -33.95 -2.94 -31.42
CA GLY A 347 -34.41 -1.77 -32.16
C GLY A 347 -35.21 -0.75 -31.35
N ASP A 348 -35.45 -1.00 -30.06
CA ASP A 348 -36.04 -0.04 -29.13
C ASP A 348 -34.95 0.87 -28.54
N PHE A 349 -35.35 2.09 -28.14
CA PHE A 349 -34.51 2.99 -27.36
C PHE A 349 -35.37 3.95 -26.54
N ILE A 350 -34.76 4.48 -25.48
CA ILE A 350 -35.26 5.61 -24.69
C ILE A 350 -34.29 6.78 -24.90
N GLU A 351 -34.82 7.96 -25.17
CA GLU A 351 -34.05 9.20 -25.27
C GLU A 351 -34.44 10.20 -24.18
N TYR A 352 -33.42 10.83 -23.62
CA TYR A 352 -33.50 11.95 -22.69
C TYR A 352 -32.76 13.15 -23.29
N GLU A 353 -33.19 14.37 -22.97
CA GLU A 353 -32.54 15.60 -23.43
C GLU A 353 -31.96 16.35 -22.23
N VAL A 354 -30.72 16.81 -22.37
CA VAL A 354 -30.01 17.59 -21.35
C VAL A 354 -29.41 18.83 -21.99
N ASP A 355 -29.59 19.98 -21.35
CA ASP A 355 -28.99 21.25 -21.79
C ASP A 355 -27.68 21.44 -21.03
N VAL A 356 -26.56 21.61 -21.74
CA VAL A 356 -25.22 21.67 -21.13
C VAL A 356 -24.49 22.93 -21.59
N ALA A 357 -23.80 23.59 -20.66
CA ALA A 357 -23.00 24.78 -20.95
C ALA A 357 -21.69 24.42 -21.69
N ALA A 358 -21.17 25.36 -22.48
CA ALA A 358 -19.95 25.19 -23.27
C ALA A 358 -18.70 24.89 -22.42
N ASP A 359 -18.72 25.29 -21.16
CA ASP A 359 -17.70 25.08 -20.15
C ASP A 359 -18.13 24.03 -19.13
N SER A 360 -18.88 23.01 -19.55
CA SER A 360 -19.27 21.88 -18.70
C SER A 360 -19.10 20.54 -19.42
N THR A 361 -19.34 19.45 -18.72
CA THR A 361 -19.29 18.07 -19.22
C THR A 361 -20.68 17.49 -19.10
N VAL A 362 -21.21 16.92 -20.19
CA VAL A 362 -22.46 16.16 -20.14
C VAL A 362 -22.17 14.79 -19.55
N PHE A 363 -23.05 14.27 -18.70
CA PHE A 363 -22.94 12.90 -18.21
C PHE A 363 -24.28 12.18 -18.17
N ALA A 364 -24.21 10.85 -18.21
CA ALA A 364 -25.27 9.97 -17.82
C ALA A 364 -24.70 8.71 -17.16
N SER A 365 -25.41 8.20 -16.15
CA SER A 365 -25.10 6.96 -15.45
C SER A 365 -26.36 6.11 -15.38
N ALA A 366 -26.27 4.83 -15.73
CA ALA A 366 -27.43 3.94 -15.80
C ALA A 366 -27.15 2.60 -15.13
N ILE A 367 -28.18 2.05 -14.46
CA ILE A 367 -28.17 0.68 -13.93
C ILE A 367 -29.14 -0.16 -14.77
N GLY A 368 -28.64 -1.23 -15.39
CA GLY A 368 -29.45 -2.09 -16.23
C GLY A 368 -28.74 -3.33 -16.77
N ASP A 369 -29.53 -4.24 -17.32
CA ASP A 369 -29.07 -5.48 -17.94
C ASP A 369 -29.01 -5.31 -19.46
N ASN A 370 -27.89 -5.62 -20.11
CA ASN A 370 -27.81 -5.66 -21.57
C ASN A 370 -28.24 -4.35 -22.27
N VAL A 371 -27.89 -3.20 -21.67
CA VAL A 371 -28.13 -1.86 -22.22
C VAL A 371 -26.84 -1.15 -22.60
N ARG A 372 -26.92 -0.28 -23.59
CA ARG A 372 -25.89 0.65 -24.04
C ARG A 372 -26.39 2.07 -23.83
N LEU A 373 -25.50 2.93 -23.34
CA LEU A 373 -25.69 4.35 -23.13
C LEU A 373 -24.91 5.14 -24.19
N GLU A 374 -25.57 6.06 -24.87
CA GLU A 374 -24.99 6.92 -25.91
C GLU A 374 -25.25 8.40 -25.57
N VAL A 375 -24.21 9.23 -25.71
CA VAL A 375 -24.35 10.69 -25.74
C VAL A 375 -24.35 11.13 -27.20
N VAL A 376 -25.36 11.89 -27.60
CA VAL A 376 -25.58 12.31 -28.98
C VAL A 376 -25.59 13.83 -29.07
N TYR A 377 -24.81 14.38 -30.00
CA TYR A 377 -24.77 15.82 -30.31
C TYR A 377 -24.83 16.03 -31.82
N GLY A 378 -25.71 16.91 -32.29
CA GLY A 378 -25.79 17.26 -33.73
C GLY A 378 -26.09 16.09 -34.68
N ASP A 379 -26.86 15.09 -34.22
CA ASP A 379 -27.14 13.79 -34.88
C ASP A 379 -25.98 12.76 -34.87
N GLU A 380 -24.84 13.08 -34.26
CA GLU A 380 -23.68 12.18 -34.12
C GLU A 380 -23.62 11.60 -32.70
N VAL A 381 -23.33 10.30 -32.59
CA VAL A 381 -22.99 9.68 -31.30
C VAL A 381 -21.56 10.11 -30.98
N VAL A 382 -21.41 10.92 -29.94
CA VAL A 382 -20.12 11.49 -29.54
C VAL A 382 -19.45 10.64 -28.46
N HIS A 383 -20.25 10.02 -27.59
CA HIS A 383 -19.78 9.02 -26.64
C HIS A 383 -20.72 7.81 -26.65
N SER A 384 -20.17 6.61 -26.48
CA SER A 384 -20.96 5.38 -26.32
C SER A 384 -20.27 4.37 -25.42
N THR A 385 -21.01 3.82 -24.45
CA THR A 385 -20.54 2.76 -23.56
C THR A 385 -21.64 1.73 -23.24
N GLY A 386 -21.27 0.49 -22.97
CA GLY A 386 -22.13 -0.64 -22.55
C GLY A 386 -21.22 -1.83 -22.21
N VAL A 387 -21.57 -2.95 -21.56
CA VAL A 387 -22.74 -3.50 -20.86
C VAL A 387 -22.15 -4.22 -19.64
N ARG A 388 -22.77 -4.12 -18.46
CA ARG A 388 -23.23 -5.22 -17.56
C ARG A 388 -23.87 -4.56 -16.32
N THR A 389 -24.32 -5.37 -15.36
CA THR A 389 -25.31 -5.13 -14.28
C THR A 389 -25.03 -3.98 -13.28
N ASP A 390 -24.00 -3.18 -13.50
CA ASP A 390 -23.48 -2.11 -12.66
C ASP A 390 -23.76 -0.70 -13.25
N SER A 391 -23.13 0.35 -12.69
CA SER A 391 -23.22 1.72 -13.21
C SER A 391 -22.52 1.84 -14.57
N ILE A 392 -23.29 2.01 -15.64
CA ILE A 392 -22.75 2.36 -16.95
C ILE A 392 -22.70 3.87 -17.04
N ILE A 393 -21.49 4.44 -17.08
CA ILE A 393 -21.28 5.90 -17.12
C ILE A 393 -20.77 6.30 -18.49
N ALA A 394 -21.43 7.29 -19.09
CA ALA A 394 -21.01 7.97 -20.30
C ALA A 394 -20.88 9.46 -19.99
N ASP A 395 -19.74 10.07 -20.29
CA ASP A 395 -19.54 11.50 -20.18
C ASP A 395 -18.71 12.06 -21.33
N GLU A 396 -18.95 13.33 -21.65
CA GLU A 396 -18.35 14.00 -22.80
C GLU A 396 -18.21 15.50 -22.51
N PRO A 397 -17.01 16.10 -22.63
CA PRO A 397 -16.88 17.55 -22.57
C PRO A 397 -17.74 18.24 -23.62
N ALA A 398 -18.27 19.42 -23.30
CA ALA A 398 -19.09 20.16 -24.25
C ALA A 398 -18.33 20.47 -25.57
N LEU A 399 -18.92 20.04 -26.69
CA LEU A 399 -18.40 20.18 -28.05
C LEU A 399 -18.86 21.47 -28.75
N HIS A 400 -19.19 22.51 -27.98
CA HIS A 400 -19.72 23.77 -28.52
C HIS A 400 -19.04 24.97 -27.86
N ASP A 401 -18.69 25.98 -28.68
CA ASP A 401 -17.75 27.03 -28.26
C ASP A 401 -18.32 28.08 -27.29
N ALA A 402 -19.65 28.18 -27.12
CA ALA A 402 -20.28 29.18 -26.26
C ALA A 402 -21.74 28.88 -25.94
N GLY A 403 -22.19 29.36 -24.78
CA GLY A 403 -23.60 29.32 -24.37
C GLY A 403 -24.01 27.93 -23.87
N THR A 404 -25.22 27.53 -24.19
CA THR A 404 -25.80 26.23 -23.80
C THR A 404 -26.30 25.51 -25.04
N ALA A 405 -26.04 24.21 -25.14
CA ALA A 405 -26.55 23.35 -26.21
C ALA A 405 -27.23 22.09 -25.65
N THR A 406 -28.19 21.55 -26.40
CA THR A 406 -28.91 20.34 -26.02
C THR A 406 -28.19 19.09 -26.55
N TYR A 407 -27.95 18.14 -25.65
CA TYR A 407 -27.47 16.80 -25.91
C TYR A 407 -28.62 15.80 -25.75
N THR A 408 -28.57 14.70 -26.48
CA THR A 408 -29.49 13.58 -26.31
C THR A 408 -28.77 12.40 -25.69
N ILE A 409 -29.25 11.95 -24.54
CA ILE A 409 -28.83 10.71 -23.92
C ILE A 409 -29.74 9.60 -24.44
N ARG A 410 -29.18 8.62 -25.14
CA ARG A 410 -29.92 7.49 -25.69
C ARG A 410 -29.53 6.21 -24.99
N VAL A 411 -30.52 5.50 -24.46
CA VAL A 411 -30.37 4.13 -23.93
C VAL A 411 -31.02 3.15 -24.90
N ARG A 412 -30.27 2.13 -25.32
CA ARG A 412 -30.79 1.07 -26.20
C ARG A 412 -30.27 -0.30 -25.75
N PRO A 413 -30.89 -1.43 -26.15
CA PRO A 413 -30.28 -2.73 -25.96
C PRO A 413 -28.94 -2.77 -26.67
N TYR A 414 -28.02 -3.56 -26.14
CA TYR A 414 -26.78 -3.85 -26.84
C TYR A 414 -27.08 -4.69 -28.09
N GLU A 415 -26.74 -4.13 -29.24
CA GLU A 415 -26.78 -4.78 -30.54
C GLU A 415 -25.34 -4.77 -31.07
N THR A 416 -24.80 -5.92 -31.46
CA THR A 416 -23.42 -6.01 -31.95
C THR A 416 -23.27 -5.27 -33.27
N ASP A 417 -22.88 -3.99 -33.20
CA ASP A 417 -22.58 -3.13 -34.35
C ASP A 417 -21.18 -3.46 -34.93
N ALA A 418 -20.94 -4.71 -35.33
CA ALA A 418 -19.73 -5.10 -36.08
C ALA A 418 -19.89 -6.45 -36.80
N ALA A 419 -20.72 -6.48 -37.85
CA ALA A 419 -20.60 -7.49 -38.89
C ALA A 419 -19.94 -6.86 -40.12
N THR A 420 -18.61 -6.80 -40.15
CA THR A 420 -17.90 -6.79 -41.42
C THR A 420 -18.25 -8.10 -42.16
N GLU A 421 -18.59 -7.99 -43.44
CA GLU A 421 -19.41 -8.91 -44.25
C GLU A 421 -18.97 -10.40 -44.34
N ALA A 422 -17.89 -10.83 -43.69
CA ALA A 422 -17.37 -12.20 -43.81
C ALA A 422 -17.34 -13.03 -42.51
N VAL A 423 -17.21 -12.40 -41.33
CA VAL A 423 -17.07 -13.11 -40.04
C VAL A 423 -18.32 -12.94 -39.15
N GLY A 424 -18.97 -11.78 -39.20
CA GLY A 424 -20.19 -11.50 -38.41
C GLY A 424 -21.41 -12.36 -38.79
N GLY A 425 -21.43 -12.93 -40.00
CA GLY A 425 -22.50 -13.83 -40.43
C GLY A 425 -22.59 -15.14 -39.63
N ARG A 426 -21.53 -15.53 -38.89
CA ARG A 426 -21.52 -16.73 -38.04
C ARG A 426 -21.82 -16.44 -36.56
N ALA A 427 -21.58 -15.22 -36.08
CA ALA A 427 -21.90 -14.80 -34.72
C ALA A 427 -23.39 -14.43 -34.54
N GLN A 428 -24.08 -14.03 -35.62
CA GLN A 428 -25.48 -13.59 -35.59
C GLN A 428 -26.54 -14.68 -35.79
N GLU A 429 -26.18 -15.97 -35.91
CA GLU A 429 -27.19 -17.02 -36.05
C GLU A 429 -27.96 -17.36 -34.74
N GLY A 430 -27.75 -16.60 -33.66
CA GLY A 430 -28.41 -16.85 -32.38
C GLY A 430 -28.74 -15.60 -31.54
N ASN A 431 -29.78 -14.86 -31.94
CA ASN A 431 -30.70 -14.10 -31.08
C ASN A 431 -30.27 -12.67 -30.60
N PRO A 432 -30.82 -11.58 -31.16
CA PRO A 432 -30.69 -10.26 -30.53
C PRO A 432 -31.45 -10.25 -29.20
N THR A 433 -30.76 -9.96 -28.09
CA THR A 433 -31.32 -10.06 -26.73
C THR A 433 -31.91 -8.73 -26.28
N ALA A 434 -33.05 -8.78 -25.59
CA ALA A 434 -33.65 -7.61 -24.96
C ALA A 434 -32.72 -7.05 -23.87
N GLY A 435 -32.74 -5.73 -23.67
CA GLY A 435 -32.12 -5.05 -22.53
C GLY A 435 -33.16 -4.71 -21.47
N ARG A 436 -32.72 -4.38 -20.25
CA ARG A 436 -33.55 -3.84 -19.18
C ARG A 436 -32.86 -2.64 -18.55
N LEU A 437 -33.50 -1.48 -18.58
CA LEU A 437 -33.05 -0.29 -17.85
C LEU A 437 -33.82 -0.19 -16.54
N THR A 438 -33.12 -0.21 -15.41
CA THR A 438 -33.73 -0.12 -14.08
C THR A 438 -33.71 1.32 -13.58
N GLU A 439 -32.55 1.96 -13.60
CA GLU A 439 -32.33 3.33 -13.10
C GLU A 439 -31.42 4.13 -14.04
N ILE A 440 -31.58 5.44 -14.06
CA ILE A 440 -30.68 6.35 -14.78
C ILE A 440 -30.62 7.72 -14.11
N ALA A 441 -29.42 8.29 -14.03
CA ALA A 441 -29.17 9.70 -13.80
C ALA A 441 -28.54 10.31 -15.05
N TYR A 442 -28.92 11.53 -15.40
CA TYR A 442 -28.33 12.26 -16.52
C TYR A 442 -28.37 13.77 -16.26
N GLY A 443 -27.34 14.47 -16.68
CA GLY A 443 -27.15 15.88 -16.34
C GLY A 443 -25.83 16.43 -16.84
N SER A 444 -25.27 17.37 -16.10
CA SER A 444 -23.93 17.91 -16.33
C SER A 444 -23.10 17.92 -15.05
N TYR A 445 -21.80 18.08 -15.19
CA TYR A 445 -20.91 18.38 -14.07
C TYR A 445 -20.82 19.89 -13.83
N VAL A 446 -20.42 20.30 -12.63
CA VAL A 446 -20.13 21.70 -12.31
C VAL A 446 -18.93 22.17 -13.14
N ALA A 447 -19.00 23.39 -13.68
CA ALA A 447 -17.88 23.98 -14.42
C ALA A 447 -16.68 24.21 -13.46
N PRO A 448 -15.44 23.83 -13.83
CA PRO A 448 -14.30 23.95 -12.91
C PRO A 448 -13.98 25.38 -12.45
N GLY A 449 -14.29 26.40 -13.26
CA GLY A 449 -14.08 27.81 -12.87
C GLY A 449 -15.12 28.35 -11.88
N ASP A 450 -16.23 27.63 -11.68
CA ASP A 450 -17.28 27.98 -10.70
C ASP A 450 -17.06 27.24 -9.35
N ILE A 451 -15.90 26.61 -9.16
CA ILE A 451 -15.53 25.85 -7.95
C ILE A 451 -15.20 26.76 -6.74
N ASP A 452 -15.17 28.08 -6.91
CA ASP A 452 -14.87 29.04 -5.84
C ASP A 452 -15.94 29.07 -4.71
N GLY A 453 -15.62 28.47 -3.56
CA GLY A 453 -16.26 28.72 -2.27
C GLY A 453 -17.53 27.90 -1.97
N THR A 454 -17.32 26.73 -1.36
CA THR A 454 -18.31 25.93 -0.61
C THR A 454 -19.66 25.63 -1.31
N PRO A 455 -19.84 24.39 -1.78
CA PRO A 455 -18.79 23.59 -2.39
C PRO A 455 -19.26 22.95 -3.71
N PRO A 456 -18.36 22.81 -4.68
CA PRO A 456 -18.20 21.52 -5.31
C PRO A 456 -16.96 20.88 -4.68
N ALA A 457 -17.21 20.14 -3.61
CA ALA A 457 -16.21 19.26 -3.05
C ALA A 457 -16.21 18.03 -3.94
N GLY A 458 -15.08 17.75 -4.60
CA GLY A 458 -14.83 16.40 -5.11
C GLY A 458 -14.83 15.39 -3.95
N ALA A 459 -14.02 14.35 -4.02
CA ALA A 459 -13.91 13.41 -2.90
C ALA A 459 -13.02 13.90 -1.74
N ARG A 460 -12.51 15.14 -1.80
CA ARG A 460 -11.57 15.71 -0.81
C ARG A 460 -12.20 16.13 0.54
N GLN A 461 -13.52 16.25 0.60
CA GLN A 461 -14.23 16.65 1.83
C GLN A 461 -15.46 15.75 2.11
N PRO A 462 -15.70 15.37 3.38
CA PRO A 462 -16.93 14.72 3.83
C PRO A 462 -18.15 15.63 3.63
N GLY A 463 -19.28 15.04 3.21
CA GLY A 463 -20.54 15.77 3.03
C GLY A 463 -20.55 16.77 1.87
N GLY A 464 -19.54 16.73 1.00
CA GLY A 464 -19.49 17.45 -0.26
C GLY A 464 -20.47 16.93 -1.32
N SER A 465 -20.69 17.71 -2.38
CA SER A 465 -21.39 17.22 -3.58
C SER A 465 -20.72 15.95 -4.11
N GLN A 466 -21.48 14.98 -4.61
CA GLN A 466 -20.87 13.75 -5.06
C GLN A 466 -20.09 13.99 -6.36
N ALA A 467 -18.92 13.36 -6.45
CA ALA A 467 -18.14 13.25 -7.68
C ALA A 467 -18.28 11.86 -8.27
N VAL A 468 -18.39 11.77 -9.60
CA VAL A 468 -18.56 10.49 -10.30
C VAL A 468 -17.25 9.73 -10.42
N HIS A 469 -16.11 10.41 -10.67
CA HIS A 469 -14.82 9.79 -10.99
C HIS A 469 -13.65 10.08 -10.03
N PRO A 470 -13.81 10.27 -8.71
CA PRO A 470 -12.66 10.36 -7.81
C PRO A 470 -11.81 9.08 -7.82
N GLY A 471 -10.53 9.22 -7.50
CA GLY A 471 -9.61 8.11 -7.25
C GLY A 471 -9.82 7.49 -5.86
N ILE A 472 -9.10 6.42 -5.55
CA ILE A 472 -9.25 5.69 -4.27
C ILE A 472 -8.83 6.54 -3.07
N ALA A 473 -7.71 7.24 -3.17
CA ALA A 473 -7.12 8.05 -2.11
C ALA A 473 -7.11 9.55 -2.47
N PRO A 474 -8.27 10.21 -2.55
CA PRO A 474 -8.43 11.52 -3.17
C PRO A 474 -7.63 12.66 -2.50
N ASN A 475 -7.22 12.49 -1.23
CA ASN A 475 -6.47 13.52 -0.52
C ASN A 475 -4.95 13.35 -0.56
N PHE A 476 -4.40 12.18 -0.90
CA PHE A 476 -2.94 12.01 -1.01
C PHE A 476 -2.34 12.90 -2.09
N SER A 477 -1.23 13.58 -1.82
CA SER A 477 -0.51 14.32 -2.85
C SER A 477 0.15 13.39 -3.88
N LEU A 478 0.58 13.95 -5.01
CA LEU A 478 1.21 13.25 -6.12
C LEU A 478 2.60 13.81 -6.41
N VAL A 479 3.56 12.92 -6.65
CA VAL A 479 4.83 13.25 -7.32
C VAL A 479 4.91 12.44 -8.61
N GLY A 480 5.10 13.15 -9.72
CA GLY A 480 5.22 12.53 -11.04
C GLY A 480 6.67 12.34 -11.41
N LEU A 481 7.07 11.10 -11.71
CA LEU A 481 8.34 10.79 -12.32
C LEU A 481 8.09 10.27 -13.74
N GLU A 482 8.49 11.06 -14.72
CA GLU A 482 8.22 10.77 -16.13
C GLU A 482 9.18 9.70 -16.67
N GLY A 483 8.62 8.67 -17.29
CA GLY A 483 9.31 7.51 -17.81
C GLY A 483 9.00 6.21 -17.07
N LEU A 484 9.58 5.12 -17.56
CA LEU A 484 9.34 3.75 -17.06
C LEU A 484 10.54 3.28 -16.20
N SER A 485 11.52 2.63 -16.83
CA SER A 485 12.69 2.04 -16.16
C SER A 485 13.62 3.07 -15.53
N ALA A 486 14.08 4.08 -16.30
CA ALA A 486 15.03 5.09 -15.83
C ALA A 486 14.58 5.86 -14.56
N PRO A 487 13.38 6.44 -14.48
CA PRO A 487 12.93 7.11 -13.26
C PRO A 487 12.72 6.14 -12.09
N THR A 488 12.51 4.85 -12.34
CA THR A 488 12.44 3.84 -11.29
C THR A 488 13.82 3.54 -10.70
N GLU A 489 14.85 3.46 -11.55
CA GLU A 489 16.25 3.37 -11.10
C GLU A 489 16.65 4.61 -10.29
N ASP A 490 16.23 5.80 -10.72
CA ASP A 490 16.49 7.06 -10.02
C ASP A 490 15.77 7.14 -8.68
N LEU A 491 14.48 6.75 -8.63
CA LEU A 491 13.74 6.65 -7.37
C LEU A 491 14.43 5.69 -6.39
N GLY A 492 14.93 4.55 -6.87
CA GLY A 492 15.74 3.65 -6.03
C GLY A 492 17.07 4.25 -5.59
N GLY A 493 17.69 5.12 -6.39
CA GLY A 493 18.88 5.87 -6.00
C GLY A 493 18.63 6.94 -4.94
N PHE A 494 17.41 7.48 -4.88
CA PHE A 494 17.02 8.61 -4.03
C PHE A 494 15.89 8.28 -3.06
N ALA A 495 15.63 7.00 -2.76
CA ALA A 495 14.45 6.55 -2.01
C ALA A 495 14.32 7.28 -0.66
N ASP A 496 15.39 7.29 0.15
CA ASP A 496 15.45 8.00 1.44
C ASP A 496 15.09 9.49 1.27
N THR A 497 15.61 10.14 0.24
CA THR A 497 15.35 11.56 -0.04
C THR A 497 13.91 11.79 -0.49
N PHE A 498 13.32 10.89 -1.29
CA PHE A 498 11.91 10.98 -1.69
C PHE A 498 10.96 10.69 -0.52
N ALA A 499 11.34 9.80 0.39
CA ALA A 499 10.61 9.56 1.62
C ALA A 499 10.68 10.78 2.54
N ASP A 500 11.86 11.37 2.73
CA ASP A 500 12.08 12.53 3.60
C ASP A 500 11.45 13.83 3.06
N VAL A 501 11.71 14.16 1.79
CA VAL A 501 11.36 15.47 1.24
C VAL A 501 9.95 15.49 0.67
N PHE A 502 9.52 14.42 0.01
CA PHE A 502 8.19 14.32 -0.59
C PHE A 502 7.22 13.49 0.25
N ASN A 503 7.59 13.03 1.45
CA ASN A 503 6.74 12.19 2.30
C ASN A 503 6.13 11.01 1.52
N THR A 504 6.93 10.37 0.67
CA THR A 504 6.46 9.34 -0.26
C THR A 504 6.17 8.05 0.51
N ARG A 505 4.98 7.48 0.33
CA ARG A 505 4.57 6.22 0.99
C ARG A 505 4.57 5.01 0.08
N ALA A 506 4.09 5.20 -1.14
CA ALA A 506 4.04 4.15 -2.14
C ALA A 506 4.24 4.74 -3.52
N VAL A 507 4.68 3.89 -4.45
CA VAL A 507 4.86 4.23 -5.84
C VAL A 507 4.07 3.28 -6.72
N ASN A 508 3.26 3.85 -7.61
CA ASN A 508 2.56 3.11 -8.65
C ASN A 508 3.45 2.97 -9.89
N MET A 509 3.67 1.72 -10.31
CA MET A 509 4.41 1.35 -11.52
C MET A 509 3.48 0.61 -12.47
N SER A 510 2.76 1.37 -13.30
CA SER A 510 1.75 0.83 -14.22
C SER A 510 2.34 0.34 -15.55
N TRP A 511 3.57 -0.18 -15.49
CA TRP A 511 4.36 -0.70 -16.59
C TRP A 511 5.13 -1.95 -16.15
N GLY A 512 5.71 -2.68 -17.10
CA GLY A 512 6.57 -3.83 -16.82
C GLY A 512 6.99 -4.54 -18.10
N PHE A 513 8.04 -5.35 -18.02
CA PHE A 513 8.52 -6.14 -19.15
C PHE A 513 7.52 -7.24 -19.51
N ALA A 514 7.40 -7.54 -20.80
CA ALA A 514 6.51 -8.61 -21.27
C ALA A 514 7.10 -9.99 -20.93
N PHE A 515 6.24 -10.88 -20.42
CA PHE A 515 6.53 -12.28 -20.06
C PHE A 515 7.43 -12.44 -18.80
N GLY A 516 7.18 -13.43 -17.94
CA GLY A 516 8.08 -13.85 -16.85
C GLY A 516 8.95 -15.07 -17.24
N LEU A 517 9.28 -15.93 -16.27
CA LEU A 517 10.16 -17.10 -16.46
C LEU A 517 9.80 -17.97 -17.69
N PRO A 518 10.79 -18.41 -18.51
CA PRO A 518 12.23 -18.14 -18.40
C PRO A 518 12.68 -16.80 -19.02
N ILE A 519 11.77 -16.05 -19.66
CA ILE A 519 12.11 -14.91 -20.54
C ILE A 519 12.24 -13.61 -19.73
N GLY A 520 11.25 -13.28 -18.89
CA GLY A 520 11.28 -12.09 -18.03
C GLY A 520 12.23 -12.17 -16.85
N ALA A 521 12.60 -13.37 -16.41
CA ALA A 521 13.67 -13.52 -15.42
C ALA A 521 15.04 -13.25 -16.02
N ALA A 522 15.24 -13.56 -17.31
CA ALA A 522 16.44 -13.13 -18.01
C ALA A 522 16.44 -11.60 -18.19
N GLY A 523 15.32 -10.97 -18.57
CA GLY A 523 15.26 -9.49 -18.66
C GLY A 523 15.41 -8.77 -17.32
N GLY A 524 14.77 -9.26 -16.26
CA GLY A 524 14.88 -8.72 -14.90
C GLY A 524 16.28 -8.84 -14.32
N SER A 525 16.90 -10.03 -14.39
CA SER A 525 18.27 -10.27 -13.91
C SER A 525 19.37 -9.54 -14.70
N LEU A 526 19.01 -8.92 -15.83
CA LEU A 526 19.91 -8.17 -16.70
C LEU A 526 19.64 -6.65 -16.62
N SER A 527 18.72 -6.20 -15.77
CA SER A 527 18.40 -4.79 -15.49
C SER A 527 18.75 -4.42 -14.04
N ASN A 528 18.84 -3.13 -13.74
CA ASN A 528 18.99 -2.64 -12.35
C ASN A 528 17.67 -2.50 -11.60
N ILE A 529 16.54 -2.82 -12.24
CA ILE A 529 15.21 -2.66 -11.66
C ILE A 529 15.03 -3.49 -10.37
N PRO A 530 15.47 -4.76 -10.28
CA PRO A 530 15.38 -5.51 -9.03
C PRO A 530 16.05 -4.81 -7.85
N ALA A 531 17.32 -4.45 -8.02
CA ALA A 531 18.07 -3.70 -7.01
C ALA A 531 17.45 -2.32 -6.71
N ALA A 532 16.83 -1.67 -7.70
CA ALA A 532 16.12 -0.42 -7.47
C ALA A 532 14.87 -0.63 -6.61
N ILE A 533 14.05 -1.65 -6.88
CA ILE A 533 12.85 -1.97 -6.08
C ILE A 533 13.21 -2.30 -4.63
N ARG A 534 14.28 -3.06 -4.42
CA ARG A 534 14.80 -3.31 -3.08
C ARG A 534 15.20 -2.03 -2.36
N LYS A 535 15.95 -1.13 -3.03
CA LYS A 535 16.33 0.17 -2.45
C LYS A 535 15.12 1.09 -2.17
N ILE A 536 14.12 1.08 -3.04
CA ILE A 536 12.85 1.82 -2.82
C ILE A 536 12.20 1.34 -1.52
N THR A 537 12.20 0.02 -1.30
CA THR A 537 11.65 -0.61 -0.09
C THR A 537 12.50 -0.32 1.15
N GLU A 538 13.83 -0.42 1.04
CA GLU A 538 14.77 -0.08 2.12
C GLU A 538 14.63 1.38 2.55
N GLY A 539 14.34 2.29 1.61
CA GLY A 539 14.05 3.70 1.89
C GLY A 539 12.60 3.99 2.31
N GLY A 540 11.82 2.97 2.69
CA GLY A 540 10.50 3.15 3.31
C GLY A 540 9.32 3.31 2.35
N ILE A 541 9.49 3.02 1.05
CA ILE A 541 8.45 3.22 0.03
C ILE A 541 7.97 1.86 -0.50
N LEU A 542 6.65 1.63 -0.50
CA LEU A 542 6.07 0.41 -1.05
C LEU A 542 5.86 0.50 -2.57
N SER A 543 6.45 -0.42 -3.33
CA SER A 543 6.24 -0.53 -4.77
C SER A 543 4.98 -1.32 -5.11
N VAL A 544 4.10 -0.78 -5.96
CA VAL A 544 2.90 -1.45 -6.46
C VAL A 544 2.92 -1.45 -7.99
N ALA A 545 2.94 -2.64 -8.59
CA ALA A 545 3.23 -2.82 -10.00
C ALA A 545 2.19 -3.66 -10.75
N ALA A 546 1.97 -3.31 -12.02
CA ALA A 546 1.07 -4.04 -12.90
C ALA A 546 1.65 -5.42 -13.27
N ALA A 547 0.90 -6.50 -13.06
CA ALA A 547 1.37 -7.86 -13.37
C ALA A 547 1.71 -8.08 -14.85
N GLY A 548 1.16 -7.27 -15.76
CA GLY A 548 1.37 -7.34 -17.20
C GLY A 548 0.15 -7.83 -17.98
N ASN A 549 0.12 -7.56 -19.29
CA ASN A 549 -1.01 -7.85 -20.18
C ASN A 549 -0.71 -8.97 -21.20
N ALA A 550 0.12 -9.95 -20.82
CA ALA A 550 0.68 -10.96 -21.72
C ALA A 550 -0.29 -12.12 -22.07
N MET A 551 -1.56 -12.08 -21.63
CA MET A 551 -2.60 -13.10 -21.90
C MET A 551 -2.24 -14.54 -21.52
N THR A 552 -1.12 -14.76 -20.83
CA THR A 552 -0.52 -16.07 -20.57
C THR A 552 -0.22 -16.21 -19.09
N PRO A 553 -1.22 -16.56 -18.26
CA PRO A 553 -1.02 -16.65 -16.82
C PRO A 553 -0.18 -17.87 -16.38
N ALA A 554 0.54 -18.52 -17.31
CA ALA A 554 1.49 -19.59 -17.00
C ALA A 554 2.95 -19.14 -17.15
N ASN A 555 3.19 -17.92 -17.65
CA ASN A 555 4.53 -17.44 -18.00
C ASN A 555 5.17 -16.56 -16.92
N GLY A 556 4.57 -16.40 -15.73
CA GLY A 556 5.11 -15.55 -14.67
C GLY A 556 5.04 -14.05 -15.01
N ASN A 557 5.53 -13.20 -14.11
CA ASN A 557 5.42 -11.74 -14.21
C ASN A 557 6.77 -11.13 -14.63
N GLY A 558 6.78 -9.98 -15.28
CA GLY A 558 8.01 -9.23 -15.57
C GLY A 558 8.35 -8.28 -14.44
N VAL A 559 9.59 -7.79 -14.35
CA VAL A 559 9.92 -6.68 -13.44
C VAL A 559 9.19 -5.40 -13.89
N PRO A 560 8.82 -4.48 -12.97
CA PRO A 560 9.03 -4.53 -11.52
C PRO A 560 8.06 -5.46 -10.78
N ALA A 561 6.97 -5.89 -11.42
CA ALA A 561 5.93 -6.70 -10.78
C ALA A 561 6.36 -8.13 -10.39
N GLY A 562 7.53 -8.58 -10.84
CA GLY A 562 8.12 -9.85 -10.41
C GLY A 562 8.78 -9.79 -9.04
N MET A 563 9.14 -8.60 -8.55
CA MET A 563 10.00 -8.49 -7.36
C MET A 563 9.25 -8.81 -6.08
N ASP A 564 9.97 -9.41 -5.14
CA ASP A 564 9.43 -9.93 -3.88
C ASP A 564 8.88 -8.79 -3.04
N GLU A 565 9.57 -7.65 -2.97
CA GLU A 565 9.14 -6.48 -2.21
C GLU A 565 7.95 -5.74 -2.85
N ALA A 566 7.73 -5.92 -4.16
CA ALA A 566 6.64 -5.26 -4.86
C ALA A 566 5.30 -6.02 -4.69
N ILE A 567 4.20 -5.28 -4.68
CA ILE A 567 2.86 -5.84 -4.87
C ILE A 567 2.57 -5.95 -6.36
N SER A 568 2.47 -7.17 -6.85
CA SER A 568 2.12 -7.53 -8.22
C SER A 568 0.61 -7.65 -8.39
N VAL A 569 0.02 -6.84 -9.27
CA VAL A 569 -1.44 -6.69 -9.36
C VAL A 569 -2.00 -7.21 -10.69
N ALA A 570 -2.78 -8.27 -10.63
CA ALA A 570 -3.56 -8.80 -11.75
C ALA A 570 -4.91 -8.05 -11.90
N ALA A 571 -5.48 -8.09 -13.10
CA ALA A 571 -6.68 -7.34 -13.46
C ALA A 571 -7.95 -8.20 -13.45
N THR A 572 -8.98 -7.71 -12.77
CA THR A 572 -10.36 -8.23 -12.83
C THR A 572 -11.31 -7.27 -13.55
N ASP A 573 -12.44 -7.80 -13.99
CA ASP A 573 -13.61 -7.02 -14.40
C ASP A 573 -14.37 -6.50 -13.15
N PRO A 574 -15.41 -5.67 -13.31
CA PRO A 574 -16.21 -5.16 -12.19
C PRO A 574 -16.94 -6.24 -11.36
N PHE A 575 -17.02 -7.49 -11.84
CA PHE A 575 -17.58 -8.62 -11.10
C PHE A 575 -16.50 -9.51 -10.46
N ASP A 576 -15.29 -8.98 -10.31
CA ASP A 576 -14.09 -9.66 -9.83
C ASP A 576 -13.66 -10.85 -10.70
N GLY A 577 -14.16 -10.94 -11.94
CA GLY A 577 -13.75 -11.95 -12.90
C GLY A 577 -12.38 -11.61 -13.48
N LEU A 578 -11.39 -12.49 -13.29
CA LEU A 578 -10.09 -12.34 -13.97
C LEU A 578 -10.23 -12.07 -15.47
N THR A 579 -9.59 -11.00 -15.92
CA THR A 579 -9.61 -10.57 -17.32
C THR A 579 -8.73 -11.49 -18.19
N PRO A 580 -9.04 -11.59 -19.50
CA PRO A 580 -8.30 -12.49 -20.39
C PRO A 580 -6.89 -12.01 -20.71
N TYR A 581 -6.60 -10.70 -20.55
CA TYR A 581 -5.28 -10.12 -20.80
C TYR A 581 -4.34 -10.22 -19.61
N SER A 582 -4.86 -10.33 -18.38
CA SER A 582 -4.04 -10.35 -17.17
C SER A 582 -3.00 -11.47 -17.20
N ALA A 583 -1.75 -11.09 -16.96
CA ALA A 583 -0.66 -12.02 -16.67
C ALA A 583 -0.77 -12.61 -15.26
N GLY A 584 0.02 -13.66 -15.03
CA GLY A 584 0.16 -14.43 -13.80
C GLY A 584 1.07 -15.63 -14.05
N GLY A 585 1.37 -16.42 -13.01
CA GLY A 585 1.96 -17.74 -13.19
C GLY A 585 2.78 -18.25 -12.03
N ILE A 586 3.68 -19.19 -12.35
CA ILE A 586 4.44 -19.93 -11.35
C ILE A 586 5.45 -19.03 -10.62
N GLY A 587 5.80 -17.86 -11.19
CA GLY A 587 6.63 -16.85 -10.53
C GLY A 587 7.74 -16.24 -11.40
N THR A 588 8.61 -15.45 -10.76
CA THR A 588 9.90 -15.00 -11.32
C THR A 588 11.06 -15.72 -10.64
N VAL A 589 12.30 -15.53 -11.14
CA VAL A 589 13.48 -16.00 -10.40
C VAL A 589 13.57 -15.13 -9.16
N ASP A 590 13.57 -15.76 -7.99
CA ASP A 590 13.94 -15.15 -6.73
C ASP A 590 15.42 -14.71 -6.86
N GLU A 591 15.71 -13.45 -6.54
CA GLU A 591 17.08 -12.91 -6.64
C GLU A 591 18.00 -13.35 -5.51
N ASP A 592 17.40 -13.80 -4.39
CA ASP A 592 18.07 -14.19 -3.15
C ASP A 592 18.14 -15.73 -2.98
N GLU A 593 17.21 -16.50 -3.56
CA GLU A 593 17.22 -17.97 -3.56
C GLU A 593 17.12 -18.61 -4.97
N ASP A 594 17.69 -19.81 -5.18
CA ASP A 594 17.52 -20.60 -6.42
C ASP A 594 16.06 -21.14 -6.59
N ASP A 595 15.04 -20.45 -6.06
CA ASP A 595 13.62 -20.80 -6.07
C ASP A 595 12.78 -19.83 -6.92
N VAL A 596 11.47 -20.11 -7.05
CA VAL A 596 10.54 -19.32 -7.85
C VAL A 596 9.49 -18.71 -6.92
N ASP A 597 9.48 -17.38 -6.74
CA ASP A 597 8.43 -16.68 -5.98
C ASP A 597 7.15 -16.55 -6.82
N GLY A 598 6.04 -17.10 -6.33
CA GLY A 598 4.79 -17.18 -7.09
C GLY A 598 4.15 -15.81 -7.24
N LYS A 599 3.82 -15.34 -8.45
CA LYS A 599 3.18 -14.03 -8.71
C LYS A 599 1.95 -14.21 -9.60
N PRO A 600 0.88 -13.40 -9.50
CA PRO A 600 0.76 -12.11 -8.80
C PRO A 600 0.54 -12.23 -7.29
N ASP A 601 0.57 -11.10 -6.57
CA ASP A 601 0.24 -11.01 -5.13
C ASP A 601 -1.27 -10.89 -4.92
N VAL A 602 -1.95 -10.08 -5.73
CA VAL A 602 -3.39 -9.81 -5.61
C VAL A 602 -4.01 -9.52 -6.97
N THR A 603 -5.34 -9.41 -6.97
CA THR A 603 -6.12 -8.84 -8.06
C THR A 603 -6.81 -7.56 -7.64
N ALA A 604 -6.98 -6.66 -8.60
CA ALA A 604 -7.84 -5.50 -8.48
C ALA A 604 -8.50 -5.20 -9.83
N PRO A 605 -9.55 -4.38 -9.88
CA PRO A 605 -10.27 -4.21 -11.12
C PRO A 605 -9.46 -3.33 -12.07
N GLY A 606 -9.27 -3.87 -13.27
CA GLY A 606 -8.46 -3.27 -14.31
C GLY A 606 -9.24 -3.04 -15.60
N GLY A 607 -10.57 -3.07 -15.56
CA GLY A 607 -11.45 -2.85 -16.71
C GLY A 607 -11.79 -4.11 -17.51
N ASP A 608 -12.58 -3.96 -18.58
CA ASP A 608 -13.00 -5.04 -19.47
C ASP A 608 -12.78 -4.63 -20.94
N VAL A 609 -12.25 -5.53 -21.77
CA VAL A 609 -12.11 -5.35 -23.23
C VAL A 609 -13.17 -6.18 -23.94
N ASN A 610 -14.44 -5.83 -23.70
CA ASN A 610 -15.58 -6.68 -24.08
C ASN A 610 -15.77 -6.89 -25.60
N ASP A 611 -15.26 -6.00 -26.47
CA ASP A 611 -15.55 -6.10 -27.91
C ASP A 611 -14.46 -6.82 -28.73
N PHE A 612 -13.22 -6.89 -28.26
CA PHE A 612 -12.09 -7.43 -29.03
C PHE A 612 -11.61 -8.81 -28.58
N ALA A 613 -11.69 -9.13 -27.29
CA ALA A 613 -11.16 -10.39 -26.76
C ALA A 613 -11.93 -11.62 -27.30
N ILE A 614 -13.26 -11.52 -27.43
CA ILE A 614 -14.10 -12.59 -28.03
C ILE A 614 -13.80 -12.73 -29.52
N LEU A 615 -13.60 -11.61 -30.23
CA LEU A 615 -13.28 -11.61 -31.67
C LEU A 615 -11.90 -12.24 -31.93
N LEU A 616 -10.92 -11.93 -31.09
CA LEU A 616 -9.56 -12.44 -31.16
C LEU A 616 -9.50 -13.93 -30.78
N ALA A 617 -10.18 -14.35 -29.72
CA ALA A 617 -10.29 -15.76 -29.33
C ALA A 617 -10.91 -16.63 -30.44
N THR A 618 -11.87 -16.08 -31.18
CA THR A 618 -12.49 -16.76 -32.33
C THR A 618 -11.55 -16.82 -33.55
N ALA A 619 -10.79 -15.75 -33.82
CA ALA A 619 -9.81 -15.70 -34.91
C ALA A 619 -8.61 -16.63 -34.69
N VAL A 620 -8.14 -16.75 -33.45
CA VAL A 620 -7.06 -17.67 -33.05
C VAL A 620 -7.49 -19.13 -33.20
N ALA A 621 -8.73 -19.47 -32.87
CA ALA A 621 -9.27 -20.82 -33.00
C ALA A 621 -9.39 -21.30 -34.46
N ASP A 622 -9.59 -20.38 -35.41
CA ASP A 622 -9.75 -20.68 -36.83
C ASP A 622 -8.44 -20.66 -37.64
N GLY A 623 -7.29 -20.33 -37.02
CA GLY A 623 -5.98 -20.31 -37.68
C GLY A 623 -5.81 -19.22 -38.75
N GLU A 624 -6.82 -18.38 -38.94
CA GLU A 624 -6.74 -17.12 -39.67
C GLU A 624 -6.45 -16.03 -38.64
N LEU A 625 -5.18 -15.86 -38.27
CA LEU A 625 -4.74 -14.59 -37.72
C LEU A 625 -4.95 -13.55 -38.83
N PRO A 626 -5.84 -12.56 -38.69
CA PRO A 626 -5.74 -11.40 -39.54
C PRO A 626 -4.40 -10.79 -39.15
N VAL A 627 -3.45 -10.82 -40.08
CA VAL A 627 -2.13 -10.17 -39.98
C VAL A 627 -2.22 -8.64 -39.88
N ASP A 628 -3.40 -8.13 -39.51
CA ASP A 628 -3.75 -6.72 -39.39
C ASP A 628 -4.95 -6.52 -38.43
N VAL A 629 -5.06 -7.31 -37.35
CA VAL A 629 -5.84 -6.87 -36.17
C VAL A 629 -4.95 -5.91 -35.40
N GLY A 630 -4.79 -4.69 -35.92
CA GLY A 630 -4.34 -3.58 -35.07
C GLY A 630 -5.33 -3.53 -33.91
N TYR A 631 -4.84 -3.76 -32.70
CA TYR A 631 -5.56 -3.65 -31.44
C TYR A 631 -6.47 -2.42 -31.50
N PRO A 632 -7.80 -2.55 -31.61
CA PRO A 632 -8.66 -1.42 -31.38
C PRO A 632 -8.89 -1.49 -29.88
N ILE A 633 -7.93 -0.93 -29.16
CA ILE A 633 -8.31 -0.08 -28.05
C ILE A 633 -9.36 0.85 -28.69
N PRO A 634 -10.63 0.90 -28.24
CA PRO A 634 -11.54 1.97 -28.64
C PRO A 634 -10.72 3.25 -28.58
N GLY A 635 -10.64 3.94 -29.73
CA GLY A 635 -9.43 4.65 -30.14
C GLY A 635 -8.76 5.53 -29.08
N ASN A 636 -7.46 5.72 -29.25
CA ASN A 636 -6.60 6.72 -28.60
C ASN A 636 -7.09 8.17 -28.77
N TYR A 637 -8.32 8.45 -28.39
CA TYR A 637 -8.95 9.75 -28.35
C TYR A 637 -9.61 9.71 -26.96
N GLU A 638 -9.07 10.31 -25.91
CA GLU A 638 -9.37 11.73 -25.70
C GLU A 638 -8.48 12.48 -24.69
N LEU A 639 -7.70 11.82 -23.80
CA LEU A 639 -6.65 12.54 -23.04
C LEU A 639 -5.65 13.25 -23.96
N VAL A 640 -5.62 12.81 -25.23
CA VAL A 640 -4.93 13.45 -26.34
C VAL A 640 -5.41 14.87 -26.63
N ARG A 641 -6.67 15.27 -26.45
CA ARG A 641 -7.06 16.69 -26.65
C ARG A 641 -6.44 17.58 -25.57
N ALA A 642 -6.44 17.14 -24.31
CA ALA A 642 -5.77 17.83 -23.20
C ALA A 642 -4.25 17.93 -23.39
N VAL A 643 -3.65 16.84 -23.88
CA VAL A 643 -2.20 16.64 -24.00
C VAL A 643 -1.61 17.23 -25.30
N GLN A 644 -2.38 17.30 -26.39
CA GLN A 644 -1.90 17.82 -27.69
C GLN A 644 -2.32 19.25 -27.99
N THR A 645 -3.21 19.86 -27.20
CA THR A 645 -3.56 21.27 -27.36
C THR A 645 -2.92 22.14 -26.29
N GLY A 646 -2.44 23.32 -26.70
CA GLY A 646 -1.67 24.24 -25.86
C GLY A 646 -0.15 24.05 -25.94
N ASP A 647 0.57 25.17 -25.81
CA ASP A 647 2.03 25.22 -25.70
C ASP A 647 2.48 24.47 -24.42
N GLU A 648 3.56 23.70 -24.52
CA GLU A 648 4.06 22.80 -23.48
C GLU A 648 4.47 23.49 -22.19
N ASP A 649 4.84 24.75 -22.32
CA ASP A 649 5.29 25.58 -21.23
C ASP A 649 4.21 26.53 -20.67
N THR A 650 3.02 26.55 -21.28
CA THR A 650 1.92 27.45 -20.86
C THR A 650 0.91 26.77 -19.95
N ALA A 651 0.52 27.46 -18.87
CA ALA A 651 -0.72 27.12 -18.16
C ALA A 651 -1.92 27.31 -19.12
N TYR A 652 -2.95 26.46 -19.03
CA TYR A 652 -4.21 26.74 -19.74
C TYR A 652 -4.76 28.09 -19.27
N ALA A 653 -5.37 28.84 -20.18
CA ALA A 653 -6.18 29.97 -19.76
C ALA A 653 -7.26 29.44 -18.79
N GLU A 654 -7.49 30.15 -17.70
CA GLU A 654 -8.40 29.85 -16.57
C GLU A 654 -9.84 29.42 -16.97
N GLY A 655 -10.22 29.53 -18.25
CA GLY A 655 -11.55 29.23 -18.78
C GLY A 655 -11.69 27.98 -19.67
N ASP A 656 -10.67 27.13 -19.86
CA ASP A 656 -10.82 25.88 -20.65
C ASP A 656 -9.87 24.74 -20.21
N PRO A 657 -9.97 24.24 -18.96
CA PRO A 657 -9.16 23.11 -18.51
C PRO A 657 -9.63 21.79 -19.17
N PRO A 658 -8.72 20.82 -19.39
CA PRO A 658 -9.10 19.48 -19.79
C PRO A 658 -9.90 18.77 -18.69
N ARG A 659 -10.96 18.07 -19.09
CA ARG A 659 -12.02 17.52 -18.22
C ARG A 659 -12.55 16.18 -18.70
N ASP A 660 -11.84 15.59 -19.64
CA ASP A 660 -12.20 14.36 -20.30
C ASP A 660 -11.80 13.16 -19.46
N TYR A 661 -12.70 12.18 -19.38
CA TYR A 661 -12.44 10.87 -18.83
C TYR A 661 -12.43 9.85 -19.96
N THR A 662 -11.57 8.84 -19.84
CA THR A 662 -11.50 7.76 -20.83
C THR A 662 -11.50 6.41 -20.12
N GLY A 663 -12.15 5.42 -20.74
CA GLY A 663 -12.13 4.04 -20.28
C GLY A 663 -10.96 3.27 -20.89
N LYS A 664 -10.08 2.71 -20.05
CA LYS A 664 -9.00 1.80 -20.45
C LYS A 664 -9.12 0.47 -19.71
N GLY A 665 -8.60 -0.60 -20.32
CA GLY A 665 -8.51 -1.93 -19.73
C GLY A 665 -7.07 -2.43 -19.68
N GLY A 666 -6.58 -2.84 -18.51
CA GLY A 666 -5.21 -3.33 -18.30
C GLY A 666 -4.89 -3.59 -16.83
N THR A 667 -3.86 -4.40 -16.56
CA THR A 667 -3.24 -4.51 -15.22
C THR A 667 -2.67 -3.17 -14.74
N SER A 668 -2.30 -2.29 -15.67
CA SER A 668 -1.97 -0.87 -15.44
C SER A 668 -3.11 -0.05 -14.81
N MET A 669 -4.37 -0.47 -14.91
CA MET A 669 -5.49 0.17 -14.20
C MET A 669 -5.76 -0.47 -12.84
N ALA A 670 -5.35 -1.73 -12.64
CA ALA A 670 -5.48 -2.45 -11.38
C ALA A 670 -4.41 -2.01 -10.37
N ALA A 671 -3.16 -1.82 -10.80
CA ALA A 671 -2.06 -1.33 -9.97
C ALA A 671 -2.37 0.00 -9.23
N PRO A 672 -2.88 1.07 -9.86
CA PRO A 672 -3.17 2.33 -9.18
C PRO A 672 -4.33 2.22 -8.19
N TYR A 673 -5.30 1.32 -8.43
CA TYR A 673 -6.34 1.01 -7.45
C TYR A 673 -5.72 0.46 -6.15
N THR A 674 -4.82 -0.52 -6.30
CA THR A 674 -4.11 -1.12 -5.16
C THR A 674 -3.19 -0.11 -4.49
N CYS A 675 -2.46 0.71 -5.25
CA CYS A 675 -1.57 1.73 -4.69
C CYS A 675 -2.34 2.79 -3.88
N GLY A 676 -3.51 3.23 -4.38
CA GLY A 676 -4.40 4.11 -3.61
C GLY A 676 -4.91 3.44 -2.33
N THR A 677 -5.24 2.15 -2.39
CA THR A 677 -5.64 1.37 -1.21
C THR A 677 -4.52 1.29 -0.18
N THR A 678 -3.30 1.00 -0.62
CA THR A 678 -2.10 1.01 0.22
C THR A 678 -1.91 2.35 0.92
N GLY A 679 -2.12 3.47 0.22
CA GLY A 679 -2.09 4.80 0.84
C GLY A 679 -3.10 4.97 1.99
N LEU A 680 -4.34 4.50 1.80
CA LEU A 680 -5.37 4.56 2.85
C LEU A 680 -5.03 3.66 4.05
N VAL A 681 -4.47 2.48 3.81
CA VAL A 681 -3.98 1.59 4.89
C VAL A 681 -2.82 2.25 5.64
N ALA A 682 -1.87 2.86 4.93
CA ALA A 682 -0.76 3.57 5.54
C ALA A 682 -1.27 4.72 6.43
N GLN A 683 -2.27 5.49 5.97
CA GLN A 683 -2.91 6.50 6.82
C GLN A 683 -3.48 5.89 8.10
N ALA A 684 -4.23 4.79 8.00
CA ALA A 684 -4.81 4.14 9.17
C ALA A 684 -3.74 3.59 10.14
N MET A 685 -2.61 3.10 9.62
CA MET A 685 -1.48 2.66 10.44
C MET A 685 -0.74 3.82 11.11
N GLU A 686 -0.71 5.01 10.51
CA GLU A 686 -0.11 6.20 11.13
C GLU A 686 -1.01 6.83 12.20
N GLU A 687 -2.34 6.76 12.02
CA GLU A 687 -3.31 7.50 12.85
C GLU A 687 -3.89 6.66 13.99
N ASP A 688 -4.20 5.38 13.76
CA ASP A 688 -5.07 4.60 14.65
C ASP A 688 -4.56 3.19 15.01
N ALA A 689 -3.48 2.70 14.40
CA ALA A 689 -2.94 1.39 14.70
C ALA A 689 -2.22 1.36 16.07
N PRO A 690 -2.20 0.20 16.77
CA PRO A 690 -1.42 0.04 17.99
C PRO A 690 0.07 0.11 17.69
N ASP A 691 0.87 0.53 18.69
CA ASP A 691 2.30 0.84 18.56
C ASP A 691 3.12 -0.26 17.85
N ALA A 692 2.77 -1.53 18.07
CA ALA A 692 3.47 -2.69 17.50
C ALA A 692 3.37 -2.80 15.96
N ILE A 693 2.33 -2.22 15.36
CA ILE A 693 2.09 -2.23 13.91
C ILE A 693 1.85 -0.82 13.34
N ALA A 694 2.04 0.23 14.14
CA ALA A 694 1.96 1.60 13.67
C ALA A 694 3.10 1.90 12.66
N LEU A 695 2.81 2.73 11.67
CA LEU A 695 3.85 3.21 10.75
C LEU A 695 4.48 4.50 11.32
N PRO A 696 5.83 4.58 11.41
CA PRO A 696 6.50 5.83 11.70
C PRO A 696 6.37 6.80 10.52
N GLU A 697 6.81 8.05 10.67
CA GLU A 697 6.86 9.03 9.57
C GLU A 697 7.66 8.47 8.36
N PRO A 698 7.39 8.93 7.12
CA PRO A 698 8.04 8.38 5.92
C PRO A 698 9.58 8.33 6.00
N SER A 699 10.21 9.38 6.52
CA SER A 699 11.67 9.49 6.70
C SER A 699 12.26 8.49 7.70
N GLU A 700 11.42 7.90 8.57
CA GLU A 700 11.81 6.94 9.60
C GLU A 700 11.32 5.52 9.29
N THR A 701 10.63 5.34 8.17
CA THR A 701 10.09 4.05 7.73
C THR A 701 11.19 3.20 7.10
N GLY A 702 11.37 1.98 7.58
CA GLY A 702 12.32 1.02 7.04
C GLY A 702 11.66 -0.15 6.30
N PHE A 703 12.51 -1.05 5.82
CA PHE A 703 12.10 -2.27 5.10
C PHE A 703 11.01 -3.08 5.83
N GLU A 704 11.18 -3.31 7.14
CA GLU A 704 10.23 -4.12 7.93
C GLU A 704 8.85 -3.46 8.01
N ASP A 705 8.80 -2.13 8.12
CA ASP A 705 7.55 -1.37 8.15
C ASP A 705 6.82 -1.47 6.81
N VAL A 706 7.56 -1.40 5.69
CA VAL A 706 7.03 -1.57 4.34
C VAL A 706 6.47 -2.99 4.14
N MET A 707 7.16 -4.02 4.65
CA MET A 707 6.67 -5.39 4.60
C MET A 707 5.42 -5.61 5.47
N ARG A 708 5.33 -4.94 6.64
CA ARG A 708 4.09 -4.95 7.45
C ARG A 708 2.94 -4.30 6.70
N LEU A 709 3.14 -3.13 6.07
CA LEU A 709 2.14 -2.45 5.24
C LEU A 709 1.68 -3.34 4.07
N LYS A 710 2.63 -3.98 3.38
CA LYS A 710 2.34 -4.93 2.30
C LYS A 710 1.46 -6.07 2.80
N GLN A 711 1.81 -6.68 3.93
CA GLN A 711 1.08 -7.81 4.51
C GLN A 711 -0.40 -7.49 4.73
N VAL A 712 -0.77 -6.30 5.20
CA VAL A 712 -2.18 -5.95 5.48
C VAL A 712 -3.03 -6.06 4.21
N VAL A 713 -2.53 -5.54 3.09
CA VAL A 713 -3.23 -5.57 1.80
C VAL A 713 -3.42 -7.01 1.31
N LEU A 714 -2.39 -7.86 1.48
CA LEU A 714 -2.43 -9.26 1.07
C LEU A 714 -3.33 -10.12 1.99
N ALA A 715 -3.21 -9.91 3.31
CA ALA A 715 -3.91 -10.67 4.33
C ALA A 715 -5.43 -10.45 4.29
N THR A 716 -5.88 -9.29 3.81
CA THR A 716 -7.31 -8.95 3.71
C THR A 716 -7.92 -9.20 2.33
N ALA A 717 -7.10 -9.55 1.32
CA ALA A 717 -7.59 -9.93 0.00
C ALA A 717 -8.47 -11.20 0.03
N SER A 718 -9.48 -11.29 -0.83
CA SER A 718 -10.44 -12.43 -0.86
C SER A 718 -10.44 -13.17 -2.19
N GLU A 719 -10.34 -14.49 -2.14
CA GLU A 719 -10.39 -15.36 -3.33
C GLU A 719 -11.71 -15.20 -4.10
N THR A 720 -11.63 -15.23 -5.43
CA THR A 720 -12.76 -14.97 -6.33
C THR A 720 -13.22 -16.22 -7.08
N VAL A 721 -12.47 -17.33 -6.95
CA VAL A 721 -12.66 -18.61 -7.67
C VAL A 721 -14.11 -19.11 -7.80
N PHE A 722 -14.93 -19.01 -6.75
CA PHE A 722 -16.33 -19.46 -6.81
C PHE A 722 -17.31 -18.32 -7.05
N THR A 723 -17.17 -17.21 -6.32
CA THR A 723 -18.09 -16.07 -6.41
C THR A 723 -18.02 -15.38 -7.77
N ALA A 724 -16.87 -15.38 -8.44
CA ALA A 724 -16.68 -14.82 -9.77
C ALA A 724 -16.60 -15.88 -10.89
N ALA A 725 -16.91 -17.15 -10.61
CA ALA A 725 -16.69 -18.27 -11.53
C ALA A 725 -17.18 -18.06 -12.98
N PRO A 726 -18.37 -17.46 -13.25
CA PRO A 726 -18.85 -17.22 -14.61
C PRO A 726 -18.11 -16.08 -15.35
N TYR A 727 -17.42 -15.22 -14.60
CA TYR A 727 -16.78 -13.99 -15.10
C TYR A 727 -15.30 -14.18 -15.40
N HIS A 728 -14.67 -15.27 -14.94
CA HIS A 728 -13.32 -15.65 -15.39
C HIS A 728 -13.32 -15.92 -16.90
N ALA A 729 -12.92 -14.90 -17.67
CA ALA A 729 -13.07 -14.88 -19.12
C ALA A 729 -12.29 -16.02 -19.80
N ALA A 730 -13.00 -16.98 -20.40
CA ALA A 730 -12.50 -18.09 -21.25
C ALA A 730 -11.25 -18.85 -20.77
N LYS A 731 -10.92 -18.75 -19.47
CA LYS A 731 -9.86 -19.50 -18.80
C LYS A 731 -10.40 -20.90 -18.51
N SER A 732 -10.34 -21.80 -19.50
CA SER A 732 -10.76 -23.21 -19.32
C SER A 732 -9.81 -23.90 -18.33
N PRO A 733 -10.29 -24.73 -17.38
CA PRO A 733 -9.43 -25.51 -16.51
C PRO A 733 -8.37 -26.29 -17.31
N PRO A 734 -7.08 -26.27 -16.94
CA PRO A 734 -6.54 -25.84 -15.64
C PRO A 734 -6.19 -24.34 -15.50
N SER A 735 -6.62 -23.48 -16.43
CA SER A 735 -6.18 -22.06 -16.53
C SER A 735 -6.98 -21.04 -15.73
N ALA A 736 -7.78 -21.45 -14.73
CA ALA A 736 -8.61 -20.59 -13.89
C ALA A 736 -8.15 -20.63 -12.43
N PRO A 737 -8.48 -19.61 -11.61
CA PRO A 737 -8.16 -19.60 -10.17
C PRO A 737 -8.55 -20.91 -9.49
N GLN A 738 -7.73 -21.35 -8.55
CA GLN A 738 -7.98 -22.54 -7.74
C GLN A 738 -8.01 -22.18 -6.26
N TYR A 739 -9.10 -22.54 -5.59
CA TYR A 739 -9.21 -22.37 -4.14
C TYR A 739 -8.10 -23.13 -3.41
N THR A 740 -7.25 -22.39 -2.70
CA THR A 740 -6.21 -22.94 -1.85
C THR A 740 -6.23 -22.18 -0.53
N HIS A 741 -6.97 -22.70 0.45
CA HIS A 741 -7.11 -22.06 1.77
C HIS A 741 -5.78 -21.54 2.34
N GLY A 742 -5.70 -20.23 2.51
CA GLY A 742 -4.53 -19.52 3.05
C GLY A 742 -3.30 -19.54 2.16
N GLY A 743 -3.37 -20.15 0.99
CA GLY A 743 -2.30 -20.22 0.00
C GLY A 743 -2.51 -19.19 -1.11
N ARG A 744 -1.43 -18.93 -1.83
CA ARG A 744 -1.38 -18.03 -2.97
C ARG A 744 -1.71 -18.76 -4.26
N ASP A 745 -2.67 -18.25 -5.03
CA ASP A 745 -3.04 -18.79 -6.34
C ASP A 745 -2.21 -18.13 -7.46
N PRO A 746 -1.70 -18.90 -8.44
CA PRO A 746 -0.90 -18.36 -9.56
C PRO A 746 -1.62 -17.37 -10.49
N TYR A 747 -2.94 -17.22 -10.38
CA TYR A 747 -3.74 -16.36 -11.24
C TYR A 747 -4.29 -15.14 -10.49
N GLU A 748 -4.77 -15.34 -9.26
CA GLU A 748 -5.38 -14.29 -8.44
C GLU A 748 -4.55 -13.86 -7.22
N GLY A 749 -3.42 -14.51 -6.96
CA GLY A 749 -2.61 -14.29 -5.76
C GLY A 749 -3.36 -14.70 -4.50
N PHE A 750 -3.37 -13.83 -3.49
CA PHE A 750 -4.22 -13.96 -2.29
C PHE A 750 -5.69 -13.56 -2.54
N GLY A 751 -6.01 -13.13 -3.77
CA GLY A 751 -7.35 -12.75 -4.20
C GLY A 751 -7.51 -11.25 -4.43
N ARG A 752 -8.75 -10.80 -4.42
CA ARG A 752 -9.17 -9.42 -4.67
C ARG A 752 -8.88 -8.52 -3.48
N VAL A 753 -8.19 -7.41 -3.70
CA VAL A 753 -7.94 -6.35 -2.68
C VAL A 753 -9.24 -5.85 -2.08
N ASN A 754 -9.30 -5.63 -0.76
CA ASN A 754 -10.49 -5.09 -0.08
C ASN A 754 -10.11 -3.86 0.75
N PRO A 755 -10.33 -2.62 0.25
CA PRO A 755 -9.91 -1.41 0.96
C PRO A 755 -10.53 -1.28 2.36
N ASP A 756 -11.79 -1.66 2.49
CA ASP A 756 -12.55 -1.58 3.73
C ASP A 756 -12.02 -2.52 4.80
N ALA A 757 -11.79 -3.79 4.45
CA ALA A 757 -11.22 -4.78 5.36
C ALA A 757 -9.75 -4.46 5.67
N ALA A 758 -8.96 -4.00 4.70
CA ALA A 758 -7.55 -3.65 4.93
C ALA A 758 -7.39 -2.52 5.96
N VAL A 759 -8.23 -1.48 5.86
CA VAL A 759 -8.24 -0.39 6.84
C VAL A 759 -8.77 -0.86 8.20
N ASP A 760 -9.87 -1.64 8.23
CA ASP A 760 -10.41 -2.14 9.50
C ASP A 760 -9.40 -3.04 10.22
N ALA A 761 -8.62 -3.85 9.48
CA ALA A 761 -7.59 -4.73 10.05
C ALA A 761 -6.60 -3.99 10.97
N VAL A 762 -6.27 -2.73 10.68
CA VAL A 762 -5.30 -1.94 11.45
C VAL A 762 -5.93 -0.91 12.38
N SER A 763 -7.20 -0.54 12.16
CA SER A 763 -7.87 0.54 12.92
C SER A 763 -8.98 0.05 13.87
N ARG A 764 -9.44 -1.19 13.71
CA ARG A 764 -10.58 -1.73 14.48
C ARG A 764 -10.11 -2.75 15.52
N ASN A 765 -10.00 -2.32 16.79
CA ASN A 765 -9.84 -3.24 17.91
C ASN A 765 -11.12 -4.07 18.11
N LEU A 766 -11.04 -5.39 17.90
CA LEU A 766 -12.19 -6.29 17.99
C LEU A 766 -12.63 -6.60 19.43
N LEU A 767 -11.72 -6.49 20.40
CA LEU A 767 -12.05 -6.59 21.83
C LEU A 767 -12.62 -5.26 22.38
N GLY A 768 -12.40 -4.16 21.66
CA GLY A 768 -12.84 -2.80 22.02
C GLY A 768 -12.10 -2.18 23.22
N THR A 769 -11.17 -2.92 23.81
CA THR A 769 -10.28 -2.53 24.90
C THR A 769 -9.08 -3.47 24.91
N ASP A 770 -7.96 -3.00 25.43
CA ASP A 770 -6.74 -3.79 25.51
C ASP A 770 -6.77 -4.66 26.78
N PRO A 771 -6.57 -5.98 26.68
CA PRO A 771 -6.57 -6.87 27.84
C PRO A 771 -5.33 -6.71 28.73
N VAL A 772 -5.47 -7.07 30.02
CA VAL A 772 -4.36 -7.06 30.99
C VAL A 772 -4.18 -8.44 31.60
N LEU A 773 -2.93 -8.83 31.92
CA LEU A 773 -2.65 -10.08 32.61
C LEU A 773 -3.40 -10.16 33.96
N GLY A 774 -3.96 -11.33 34.26
CA GLY A 774 -4.71 -11.58 35.49
C GLY A 774 -6.14 -11.06 35.52
N ASP A 775 -6.61 -10.35 34.49
CA ASP A 775 -8.01 -9.95 34.37
C ASP A 775 -8.93 -11.14 34.04
N GLU A 776 -10.25 -10.93 34.18
CA GLU A 776 -11.25 -11.89 33.73
C GLU A 776 -11.26 -11.97 32.19
N THR A 777 -11.77 -13.08 31.63
CA THR A 777 -11.89 -13.29 30.18
C THR A 777 -12.63 -12.13 29.50
N TYR A 778 -12.06 -11.64 28.39
CA TYR A 778 -12.65 -10.63 27.52
C TYR A 778 -13.46 -11.34 26.44
N GLU A 779 -14.70 -10.93 26.23
CA GLU A 779 -15.56 -11.49 25.18
C GLU A 779 -16.23 -10.37 24.40
N ALA A 780 -16.08 -10.39 23.08
CA ALA A 780 -16.75 -9.51 22.14
C ALA A 780 -17.41 -10.33 21.04
N THR A 781 -18.58 -9.88 20.59
CA THR A 781 -19.25 -10.45 19.42
C THR A 781 -19.87 -9.34 18.60
N SER A 782 -19.59 -9.33 17.31
CA SER A 782 -20.19 -8.38 16.37
C SER A 782 -21.01 -9.10 15.30
N GLU A 783 -22.15 -8.50 14.92
CA GLU A 783 -22.95 -8.96 13.79
C GLU A 783 -22.34 -8.36 12.52
N GLU A 784 -21.93 -9.23 11.59
CA GLU A 784 -21.18 -8.86 10.39
C GLU A 784 -21.86 -9.37 9.12
N ALA A 785 -21.50 -8.80 7.98
CA ALA A 785 -22.00 -9.25 6.69
C ALA A 785 -20.96 -9.14 5.57
N VAL A 786 -20.90 -10.17 4.72
CA VAL A 786 -20.15 -10.20 3.47
C VAL A 786 -21.08 -10.62 2.34
N GLY A 787 -20.90 -10.11 1.13
CA GLY A 787 -21.91 -10.32 0.08
C GLY A 787 -21.37 -10.33 -1.34
N THR A 788 -22.30 -10.44 -2.28
CA THR A 788 -22.05 -10.62 -3.73
C THR A 788 -22.56 -9.47 -4.59
N ASN A 789 -23.17 -8.45 -3.98
CA ASN A 789 -23.66 -7.25 -4.65
C ASN A 789 -22.53 -6.24 -4.86
N LEU A 790 -21.61 -6.54 -5.77
CA LEU A 790 -20.54 -5.61 -6.10
C LEU A 790 -21.06 -4.34 -6.78
N PRO A 791 -20.42 -3.18 -6.54
CA PRO A 791 -19.34 -2.91 -5.57
C PRO A 791 -19.80 -2.66 -4.12
N VAL A 792 -21.11 -2.74 -3.84
CA VAL A 792 -21.72 -2.31 -2.58
C VAL A 792 -21.32 -3.17 -1.39
N ASP A 793 -21.25 -4.49 -1.57
CA ASP A 793 -20.98 -5.42 -0.46
C ASP A 793 -19.49 -5.52 -0.14
N SER A 794 -19.16 -5.68 1.14
CA SER A 794 -17.84 -6.10 1.60
C SER A 794 -17.60 -7.57 1.32
N ARG A 795 -16.34 -7.97 1.09
CA ARG A 795 -15.96 -9.38 0.83
C ARG A 795 -15.23 -10.02 1.99
N ALA A 796 -14.60 -9.20 2.80
CA ALA A 796 -13.98 -9.60 4.04
C ALA A 796 -14.41 -8.65 5.15
N VAL A 797 -14.33 -9.14 6.37
CA VAL A 797 -14.40 -8.35 7.59
C VAL A 797 -13.11 -8.61 8.36
N ALA A 798 -12.51 -7.54 8.87
CA ALA A 798 -11.26 -7.64 9.59
C ALA A 798 -11.22 -6.70 10.80
N GLY A 799 -10.25 -6.94 11.65
CA GLY A 799 -9.83 -6.08 12.76
C GLY A 799 -8.57 -6.64 13.40
N TYR A 800 -8.03 -5.92 14.37
CA TYR A 800 -6.93 -6.42 15.18
C TYR A 800 -7.38 -6.79 16.59
N VAL A 801 -6.56 -7.61 17.22
CA VAL A 801 -6.55 -7.80 18.68
C VAL A 801 -5.13 -7.58 19.15
N ASP A 802 -4.97 -6.80 20.20
CA ASP A 802 -3.71 -6.62 20.89
C ASP A 802 -3.86 -7.30 22.25
N VAL A 803 -3.02 -8.30 22.54
CA VAL A 803 -3.23 -9.19 23.67
C VAL A 803 -1.93 -9.43 24.44
N PRO A 804 -1.98 -9.41 25.79
CA PRO A 804 -0.89 -9.95 26.60
C PRO A 804 -0.89 -11.48 26.49
N GLY A 805 0.07 -12.18 27.07
CA GLY A 805 0.01 -13.65 27.05
C GLY A 805 -1.28 -14.23 27.61
N GLY A 806 -1.71 -15.38 27.08
CA GLY A 806 -3.02 -15.97 27.34
C GLY A 806 -3.48 -16.88 26.19
N SER A 807 -4.80 -17.03 26.04
CA SER A 807 -5.41 -17.81 24.95
C SER A 807 -6.46 -16.98 24.22
N LEU A 808 -6.30 -16.85 22.90
CA LEU A 808 -7.20 -16.13 22.01
C LEU A 808 -8.05 -17.15 21.23
N ASP A 809 -9.35 -17.11 21.41
CA ASP A 809 -10.34 -17.88 20.65
C ASP A 809 -11.12 -16.94 19.72
N VAL A 810 -11.25 -17.34 18.45
CA VAL A 810 -11.99 -16.58 17.43
C VAL A 810 -12.95 -17.51 16.71
N SER A 811 -14.19 -17.05 16.49
CA SER A 811 -15.19 -17.80 15.73
C SER A 811 -15.99 -16.94 14.75
N VAL A 812 -16.46 -17.58 13.70
CA VAL A 812 -17.45 -17.07 12.76
C VAL A 812 -18.62 -18.03 12.76
N ASP A 813 -19.84 -17.50 12.93
CA ASP A 813 -21.06 -18.30 12.96
C ASP A 813 -22.17 -17.70 12.07
N PHE A 814 -22.43 -18.33 10.93
CA PHE A 814 -23.46 -17.89 9.98
C PHE A 814 -24.87 -17.83 10.60
N THR A 815 -25.52 -16.67 10.49
CA THR A 815 -26.85 -16.41 11.07
C THR A 815 -27.97 -16.37 10.03
N GLY A 816 -27.67 -16.02 8.77
CA GLY A 816 -28.65 -16.05 7.68
C GLY A 816 -28.30 -15.19 6.48
N TYR A 817 -29.11 -15.27 5.43
CA TYR A 817 -28.94 -14.44 4.22
C TYR A 817 -29.89 -13.23 4.18
N THR A 818 -29.38 -12.10 3.71
CA THR A 818 -30.11 -10.87 3.36
C THR A 818 -29.93 -10.53 1.88
N GLY A 819 -30.61 -9.47 1.41
CA GLY A 819 -30.63 -9.07 -0.01
C GLY A 819 -31.87 -9.56 -0.79
N ALA A 820 -32.10 -8.95 -1.95
CA ALA A 820 -33.24 -9.23 -2.84
C ALA A 820 -33.13 -10.60 -3.53
N ASN A 821 -31.92 -11.08 -3.78
CA ASN A 821 -31.64 -12.34 -4.44
C ASN A 821 -31.39 -13.50 -3.45
N ARG A 822 -31.52 -13.29 -2.14
CA ARG A 822 -31.18 -14.29 -1.10
C ARG A 822 -31.79 -15.67 -1.27
N GLY A 823 -32.96 -15.76 -1.93
CA GLY A 823 -33.63 -17.04 -2.20
C GLY A 823 -32.93 -17.91 -3.26
N LEU A 824 -31.88 -17.39 -3.91
CA LEU A 824 -31.04 -18.13 -4.85
C LEU A 824 -29.93 -18.92 -4.17
N ALA A 825 -29.56 -18.56 -2.94
CA ALA A 825 -28.60 -19.31 -2.15
C ALA A 825 -29.10 -20.74 -1.91
N GLY A 826 -28.31 -21.71 -2.35
CA GLY A 826 -28.63 -23.13 -2.36
C GLY A 826 -28.23 -23.88 -1.09
N ASP A 827 -27.26 -23.36 -0.33
CA ASP A 827 -26.77 -23.93 0.93
C ASP A 827 -26.17 -22.85 1.85
N THR A 828 -25.59 -23.24 2.99
CA THR A 828 -24.78 -22.36 3.86
C THR A 828 -23.56 -21.79 3.11
N PRO A 829 -23.11 -20.58 3.46
CA PRO A 829 -21.96 -19.98 2.78
C PRO A 829 -20.66 -20.65 3.24
N HIS A 830 -19.63 -20.52 2.42
CA HIS A 830 -18.27 -20.85 2.81
C HIS A 830 -17.58 -19.57 3.29
N LEU A 831 -17.30 -19.51 4.60
CA LEU A 831 -16.62 -18.40 5.26
C LEU A 831 -15.29 -18.89 5.82
N ASP A 832 -14.17 -18.37 5.32
CA ASP A 832 -12.86 -18.68 5.88
C ASP A 832 -12.49 -17.72 6.99
N LEU A 833 -11.85 -18.23 8.03
CA LEU A 833 -11.37 -17.47 9.17
C LEU A 833 -9.85 -17.62 9.31
N PHE A 834 -9.17 -16.49 9.44
CA PHE A 834 -7.73 -16.42 9.62
C PHE A 834 -7.37 -15.54 10.81
N VAL A 835 -6.33 -15.95 11.52
CA VAL A 835 -5.58 -15.11 12.46
C VAL A 835 -4.16 -15.03 11.92
N TYR A 836 -3.68 -13.81 11.66
CA TYR A 836 -2.34 -13.53 11.15
C TYR A 836 -1.49 -12.86 12.22
N ASP A 837 -0.20 -13.17 12.25
CA ASP A 837 0.80 -12.42 13.01
C ASP A 837 0.96 -11.02 12.40
N ALA A 838 0.45 -10.00 13.08
CA ALA A 838 0.39 -8.66 12.51
C ALA A 838 1.76 -7.97 12.45
N GLU A 839 2.62 -8.29 13.43
CA GLU A 839 3.93 -7.67 13.64
C GLU A 839 5.01 -8.26 12.73
N SER A 840 4.93 -9.57 12.47
CA SER A 840 5.97 -10.35 11.81
C SER A 840 5.46 -10.98 10.52
N PRO A 841 5.44 -10.25 9.40
CA PRO A 841 5.15 -10.83 8.10
C PRO A 841 6.20 -11.87 7.69
N ALA A 842 5.88 -12.67 6.67
CA ALA A 842 6.89 -13.51 6.03
C ALA A 842 7.97 -12.63 5.38
N ALA A 843 9.11 -13.24 5.01
CA ALA A 843 10.30 -12.52 4.51
C ALA A 843 9.98 -11.51 3.39
N ASN A 844 9.03 -11.83 2.51
CA ASN A 844 8.65 -11.04 1.34
C ASN A 844 7.35 -10.23 1.55
N GLY A 845 6.97 -9.98 2.81
CA GLY A 845 5.74 -9.25 3.16
C GLY A 845 4.47 -10.06 2.95
N GLU A 846 4.57 -11.38 2.74
CA GLU A 846 3.40 -12.25 2.64
C GLU A 846 2.72 -12.44 4.01
N PRO A 847 1.40 -12.71 4.03
CA PRO A 847 0.67 -12.94 5.27
C PRO A 847 1.18 -14.13 6.08
N ASN A 848 1.57 -13.89 7.34
CA ASN A 848 1.99 -14.93 8.26
C ASN A 848 0.79 -15.49 9.06
N VAL A 849 0.22 -16.61 8.59
CA VAL A 849 -0.93 -17.26 9.23
C VAL A 849 -0.51 -18.01 10.50
N VAL A 850 -1.01 -17.58 11.67
CA VAL A 850 -0.80 -18.30 12.94
C VAL A 850 -1.88 -19.34 13.19
N ALA A 851 -3.12 -19.06 12.79
CA ALA A 851 -4.21 -20.02 12.83
C ALA A 851 -5.23 -19.74 11.72
N SER A 852 -5.87 -20.79 11.21
CA SER A 852 -6.92 -20.67 10.20
C SER A 852 -7.90 -21.84 10.25
N ALA A 853 -9.12 -21.59 9.79
CA ALA A 853 -10.16 -22.60 9.67
C ALA A 853 -11.03 -22.35 8.43
N ARG A 854 -11.39 -23.44 7.75
CA ARG A 854 -12.35 -23.44 6.64
C ARG A 854 -13.76 -23.58 7.15
N GLY A 855 -14.61 -22.57 6.97
CA GLY A 855 -16.00 -22.62 7.37
C GLY A 855 -16.94 -23.00 6.23
N THR A 856 -16.75 -24.18 5.61
CA THR A 856 -17.57 -24.63 4.46
C THR A 856 -19.06 -24.78 4.78
N ASP A 857 -19.39 -24.93 6.06
CA ASP A 857 -20.77 -25.05 6.56
C ASP A 857 -21.27 -23.72 7.16
N GLY A 858 -20.58 -22.61 6.91
CA GLY A 858 -20.88 -21.27 7.44
C GLY A 858 -20.35 -21.00 8.84
N THR A 859 -19.62 -21.95 9.45
CA THR A 859 -19.07 -21.80 10.80
C THR A 859 -17.58 -22.17 10.83
N ALA A 860 -16.74 -21.37 11.48
CA ALA A 860 -15.32 -21.63 11.67
C ALA A 860 -14.86 -21.16 13.05
N SER A 861 -13.89 -21.84 13.66
CA SER A 861 -13.30 -21.40 14.94
C SER A 861 -11.84 -21.79 15.03
N VAL A 862 -11.02 -20.92 15.61
CA VAL A 862 -9.59 -21.12 15.82
C VAL A 862 -9.18 -20.64 17.21
N SER A 863 -8.06 -21.15 17.70
CA SER A 863 -7.49 -20.81 19.01
C SER A 863 -5.98 -20.61 18.87
N VAL A 864 -5.45 -19.56 19.50
CA VAL A 864 -4.03 -19.19 19.50
C VAL A 864 -3.57 -19.01 20.94
N ASP A 865 -2.54 -19.76 21.35
CA ASP A 865 -1.89 -19.58 22.64
C ASP A 865 -0.75 -18.56 22.52
N VAL A 866 -0.78 -17.53 23.36
CA VAL A 866 0.19 -16.43 23.39
C VAL A 866 1.05 -16.58 24.64
N ASP A 867 2.38 -16.67 24.47
CA ASP A 867 3.28 -16.75 25.61
C ASP A 867 3.31 -15.42 26.36
N ARG A 868 3.12 -15.43 27.68
CA ARG A 868 3.11 -14.22 28.51
C ARG A 868 4.49 -13.59 28.72
N GLY A 869 5.54 -14.29 28.31
CA GLY A 869 6.91 -13.84 28.50
C GLY A 869 7.34 -13.90 29.97
N SER A 870 8.22 -12.98 30.35
CA SER A 870 8.76 -12.88 31.71
C SER A 870 8.26 -11.63 32.42
N ARG A 871 8.44 -11.55 33.75
CA ARG A 871 8.08 -10.32 34.49
C ARG A 871 8.81 -9.10 33.92
N ASP A 872 10.10 -9.24 33.66
CA ASP A 872 10.95 -8.12 33.25
C ASP A 872 10.77 -7.77 31.77
N ASP A 873 10.09 -8.63 31.02
CA ASP A 873 9.84 -8.52 29.59
C ASP A 873 8.53 -9.27 29.25
N PRO A 874 7.36 -8.71 29.63
CA PRO A 874 6.08 -9.32 29.35
C PRO A 874 5.79 -9.22 27.86
N THR A 875 5.31 -10.31 27.26
CA THR A 875 4.96 -10.29 25.83
C THR A 875 3.61 -9.61 25.65
N GLU A 876 3.56 -8.68 24.71
CA GLU A 876 2.35 -8.14 24.09
C GLU A 876 2.42 -8.51 22.60
N ARG A 877 1.30 -9.00 22.04
CA ARG A 877 1.24 -9.44 20.65
C ARG A 877 0.00 -8.92 19.97
N THR A 878 0.17 -8.38 18.77
CA THR A 878 -0.92 -7.95 17.90
C THR A 878 -1.18 -8.99 16.80
N PHE A 879 -2.47 -9.32 16.60
CA PHE A 879 -2.92 -10.22 15.54
C PHE A 879 -3.99 -9.57 14.68
N TYR A 880 -3.96 -9.82 13.37
CA TYR A 880 -5.09 -9.54 12.50
C TYR A 880 -6.06 -10.71 12.51
N VAL A 881 -7.34 -10.44 12.70
CA VAL A 881 -8.43 -11.41 12.54
C VAL A 881 -9.17 -11.06 11.28
N VAL A 882 -9.30 -12.01 10.34
CA VAL A 882 -9.93 -11.77 9.04
C VAL A 882 -10.90 -12.91 8.71
N ALA A 883 -12.16 -12.55 8.47
CA ALA A 883 -13.20 -13.43 7.97
C ALA A 883 -13.48 -13.09 6.49
N LYS A 884 -13.42 -14.09 5.60
CA LYS A 884 -13.51 -13.88 4.14
C LYS A 884 -14.62 -14.73 3.52
N ILE A 885 -15.37 -14.15 2.58
CA ILE A 885 -16.29 -14.94 1.75
C ILE A 885 -15.53 -15.71 0.68
N VAL A 886 -15.80 -17.02 0.59
CA VAL A 886 -15.22 -17.88 -0.44
C VAL A 886 -16.28 -18.33 -1.45
N ASP A 887 -17.47 -18.71 -0.97
CA ASP A 887 -18.59 -19.15 -1.81
C ASP A 887 -19.94 -18.88 -1.13
N ILE A 888 -20.94 -18.54 -1.95
CA ILE A 888 -22.36 -18.67 -1.59
C ILE A 888 -22.96 -19.63 -2.61
N PRO A 889 -23.14 -20.92 -2.26
CA PRO A 889 -23.56 -21.91 -3.24
C PRO A 889 -24.80 -21.49 -4.04
N GLY A 890 -24.68 -21.44 -5.37
CA GLY A 890 -25.77 -21.06 -6.27
C GLY A 890 -25.90 -19.55 -6.56
N VAL A 891 -25.01 -18.74 -5.99
CA VAL A 891 -24.95 -17.29 -6.18
C VAL A 891 -23.56 -16.91 -6.69
N VAL A 892 -23.48 -15.87 -7.51
CA VAL A 892 -22.22 -15.32 -8.02
C VAL A 892 -22.24 -13.80 -7.85
N ASN A 893 -21.15 -13.13 -8.19
CA ASN A 893 -21.05 -11.68 -8.12
C ASN A 893 -22.09 -10.97 -9.00
N GLY A 894 -22.57 -9.81 -8.56
CA GLY A 894 -23.65 -9.05 -9.18
C GLY A 894 -25.05 -9.43 -8.70
N TYR A 895 -25.19 -10.42 -7.82
CA TYR A 895 -26.45 -10.74 -7.15
C TYR A 895 -26.55 -10.02 -5.80
N ASP A 896 -27.74 -9.51 -5.47
CA ASP A 896 -28.01 -8.90 -4.16
C ASP A 896 -28.23 -9.98 -3.09
N VAL A 897 -27.12 -10.59 -2.64
CA VAL A 897 -27.08 -11.58 -1.55
C VAL A 897 -25.91 -11.30 -0.63
N GLN A 898 -26.23 -11.16 0.66
CA GLN A 898 -25.28 -11.02 1.76
C GLN A 898 -25.43 -12.19 2.73
N ALA A 899 -24.30 -12.79 3.12
CA ALA A 899 -24.19 -13.73 4.22
C ALA A 899 -23.93 -12.95 5.52
N ASN A 900 -24.85 -13.05 6.48
CA ASN A 900 -24.70 -12.46 7.81
C ASN A 900 -24.16 -13.52 8.77
N PHE A 901 -23.26 -13.12 9.65
CA PHE A 901 -22.62 -14.01 10.63
C PHE A 901 -22.25 -13.25 11.90
N ASP A 902 -22.12 -13.97 13.01
CA ASP A 902 -21.56 -13.44 14.24
C ASP A 902 -20.04 -13.69 14.22
N LEU A 903 -19.24 -12.63 14.39
CA LEU A 903 -17.79 -12.72 14.61
C LEU A 903 -17.53 -12.65 16.11
N GLY A 904 -17.19 -13.78 16.72
CA GLY A 904 -16.86 -13.89 18.13
C GLY A 904 -15.35 -13.80 18.37
N VAL A 905 -14.93 -12.99 19.33
CA VAL A 905 -13.56 -12.91 19.81
C VAL A 905 -13.58 -13.05 21.32
N SER A 906 -12.86 -14.03 21.85
CA SER A 906 -12.70 -14.28 23.28
C SER A 906 -11.22 -14.36 23.61
N PHE A 907 -10.78 -13.65 24.63
CA PHE A 907 -9.39 -13.70 25.09
C PHE A 907 -9.36 -13.97 26.59
N ASP A 908 -8.67 -15.04 26.98
CA ASP A 908 -8.43 -15.44 28.36
C ASP A 908 -6.99 -15.07 28.75
N PRO A 909 -6.78 -13.95 29.48
CA PRO A 909 -5.44 -13.53 29.88
C PRO A 909 -4.77 -14.58 30.77
N ALA A 910 -3.47 -14.77 30.60
CA ALA A 910 -2.70 -15.56 31.54
C ALA A 910 -2.71 -14.91 32.94
N GLU A 911 -2.47 -15.72 33.97
CA GLU A 911 -2.34 -15.22 35.33
C GLU A 911 -1.24 -14.15 35.42
N ALA A 912 -1.50 -13.10 36.20
CA ALA A 912 -0.52 -12.09 36.55
C ALA A 912 0.74 -12.72 37.18
N PHE A 913 1.87 -12.02 37.10
CA PHE A 913 3.09 -12.48 37.76
C PHE A 913 2.93 -12.41 39.29
N ASP A 914 3.23 -13.51 40.00
CA ASP A 914 3.28 -13.54 41.47
C ASP A 914 4.13 -12.38 42.02
N PRO A 915 3.69 -11.60 43.03
CA PRO A 915 4.41 -10.40 43.50
C PRO A 915 5.87 -10.70 43.82
N ARG A 916 6.78 -9.75 43.55
CA ARG A 916 8.20 -9.93 43.87
C ARG A 916 8.39 -9.82 45.38
N THR A 917 8.89 -10.89 45.99
CA THR A 917 9.30 -10.86 47.40
C THR A 917 10.56 -9.99 47.54
N VAL A 918 10.48 -8.96 48.40
CA VAL A 918 11.63 -8.11 48.74
C VAL A 918 12.17 -8.56 50.10
N ASP A 919 13.22 -9.36 50.10
CA ASP A 919 13.91 -9.85 51.28
C ASP A 919 15.05 -8.91 51.71
N LEU A 920 15.40 -8.95 53.00
CA LEU A 920 16.64 -8.41 53.52
C LEU A 920 17.79 -9.34 53.11
N GLU A 921 18.71 -8.81 52.31
CA GLU A 921 19.89 -9.54 51.83
C GLU A 921 21.17 -8.89 52.37
N PRO A 922 21.54 -9.14 53.64
CA PRO A 922 22.74 -8.57 54.23
C PRO A 922 23.99 -9.27 53.70
N GLU A 923 24.98 -8.47 53.30
CA GLU A 923 26.30 -8.90 52.87
C GLU A 923 27.34 -8.54 53.92
N GLY A 924 28.31 -9.43 54.13
CA GLY A 924 29.35 -9.22 55.13
C GLY A 924 30.16 -10.46 55.51
N SER A 925 31.06 -10.32 56.48
CA SER A 925 31.88 -11.41 57.01
C SER A 925 31.78 -11.51 58.54
N ARG A 926 32.12 -12.70 59.06
CA ARG A 926 32.29 -12.96 60.48
C ARG A 926 33.58 -13.75 60.67
N ASP A 927 34.50 -13.20 61.45
CA ASP A 927 35.83 -13.78 61.67
C ASP A 927 36.18 -13.77 63.16
N ASP A 928 37.05 -14.69 63.59
CA ASP A 928 37.64 -14.66 64.92
C ASP A 928 39.15 -14.99 64.91
N ASP A 929 39.84 -14.69 66.00
CA ASP A 929 41.31 -14.71 66.05
C ASP A 929 41.92 -16.08 66.37
N GLY A 930 41.12 -17.15 66.44
CA GLY A 930 41.66 -18.48 66.69
C GLY A 930 40.69 -19.65 66.59
N THR A 931 41.20 -20.81 66.19
CA THR A 931 40.41 -22.05 66.07
C THR A 931 40.61 -23.04 67.22
N VAL A 932 41.60 -22.80 68.10
CA VAL A 932 41.92 -23.67 69.24
C VAL A 932 42.34 -22.86 70.45
N PHE A 933 41.61 -23.02 71.56
CA PHE A 933 41.82 -22.29 72.81
C PHE A 933 42.17 -23.22 73.96
N THR A 934 42.94 -22.70 74.93
CA THR A 934 42.99 -23.28 76.27
C THR A 934 41.88 -22.65 77.08
N GLY A 935 41.15 -23.42 77.89
CA GLY A 935 40.05 -22.87 78.72
C GLY A 935 40.50 -21.67 79.55
N GLY A 936 39.67 -20.61 79.57
CA GLY A 936 39.98 -19.31 80.15
C GLY A 936 40.83 -18.38 79.27
N ARG A 937 40.91 -18.61 77.95
CA ARG A 937 41.52 -17.68 77.00
C ARG A 937 40.45 -16.86 76.30
N SER A 938 40.77 -15.58 76.07
CA SER A 938 39.97 -14.68 75.26
C SER A 938 40.12 -14.97 73.76
N ASN A 939 39.02 -14.81 73.02
CA ASN A 939 38.90 -14.81 71.56
C ASN A 939 38.36 -13.43 71.14
N GLN A 940 38.93 -12.85 70.09
CA GLN A 940 38.43 -11.63 69.46
C GLN A 940 37.54 -12.02 68.28
N VAL A 941 36.31 -11.51 68.23
CA VAL A 941 35.36 -11.73 67.14
C VAL A 941 35.12 -10.40 66.42
N GLU A 942 35.17 -10.43 65.09
CA GLU A 942 34.88 -9.30 64.20
C GLU A 942 33.71 -9.66 63.27
N ILE A 943 32.76 -8.74 63.12
CA ILE A 943 31.61 -8.86 62.22
C ILE A 943 31.55 -7.64 61.35
N THR A 944 31.61 -7.85 60.05
CA THR A 944 31.65 -6.77 59.07
C THR A 944 30.41 -6.82 58.21
N VAL A 945 29.68 -5.70 58.11
CA VAL A 945 28.59 -5.51 57.14
C VAL A 945 29.11 -4.68 55.97
N SER A 946 28.91 -5.18 54.75
CA SER A 946 29.35 -4.55 53.51
C SER A 946 28.21 -4.10 52.60
N GLY A 947 26.97 -4.51 52.87
CA GLY A 947 25.81 -4.10 52.08
C GLY A 947 24.52 -4.75 52.56
N PHE A 948 23.38 -4.21 52.12
CA PHE A 948 22.06 -4.85 52.23
C PHE A 948 21.10 -4.21 51.22
N ASN A 949 20.00 -4.90 50.92
CA ASN A 949 18.98 -4.42 49.98
C ASN A 949 18.30 -3.12 50.49
N GLU A 950 18.71 -1.97 49.93
CA GLU A 950 18.20 -0.64 50.27
C GLU A 950 16.72 -0.44 49.94
N GLU A 951 16.15 -1.29 49.06
CA GLU A 951 14.73 -1.22 48.75
C GLU A 951 13.86 -1.55 49.96
N LEU A 952 14.32 -2.46 50.84
CA LEU A 952 13.53 -2.87 52.02
C LEU A 952 13.73 -1.91 53.20
N THR A 953 14.92 -1.35 53.38
CA THR A 953 15.26 -0.55 54.56
C THR A 953 16.49 0.33 54.31
N ASP A 954 16.52 1.49 54.96
CA ASP A 954 17.69 2.39 54.98
C ASP A 954 18.71 2.01 56.06
N ALA A 955 18.38 1.08 56.98
CA ALA A 955 19.25 0.69 58.07
C ALA A 955 18.99 -0.73 58.62
N VAL A 956 20.02 -1.35 59.23
CA VAL A 956 19.94 -2.65 59.89
C VAL A 956 20.58 -2.66 61.28
N THR A 957 20.00 -3.42 62.21
CA THR A 957 20.63 -3.77 63.49
C THR A 957 21.33 -5.11 63.34
N VAL A 958 22.53 -5.25 63.91
CA VAL A 958 23.34 -6.47 63.80
C VAL A 958 23.41 -7.18 65.15
N THR A 959 23.34 -8.51 65.12
CA THR A 959 23.58 -9.38 66.28
C THR A 959 24.49 -10.56 65.93
N ASP A 960 25.09 -11.19 66.93
CA ASP A 960 25.88 -12.42 66.76
C ASP A 960 25.52 -13.48 67.80
N ARG A 961 25.82 -14.73 67.48
CA ARG A 961 25.60 -15.86 68.39
C ARG A 961 26.90 -16.39 68.98
N VAL A 962 26.92 -16.44 70.31
CA VAL A 962 27.99 -17.02 71.13
C VAL A 962 27.53 -18.36 71.71
N PRO A 963 28.36 -19.42 71.65
CA PRO A 963 27.99 -20.74 72.17
C PRO A 963 27.94 -20.79 73.69
N ASP A 964 27.06 -21.65 74.22
CA ASP A 964 26.86 -21.85 75.67
C ASP A 964 28.18 -22.10 76.42
N GLY A 965 28.38 -21.41 77.55
CA GLY A 965 29.55 -21.57 78.42
C GLY A 965 30.69 -20.61 78.12
N TRP A 966 30.65 -19.86 77.02
CA TRP A 966 31.55 -18.73 76.79
C TRP A 966 31.04 -17.47 77.49
N ASP A 967 31.93 -16.74 78.13
CA ASP A 967 31.61 -15.49 78.82
C ASP A 967 31.96 -14.31 77.90
N VAL A 968 30.99 -13.47 77.55
CA VAL A 968 31.22 -12.26 76.74
C VAL A 968 31.67 -11.13 77.65
N TYR A 969 32.72 -10.40 77.25
CA TYR A 969 33.18 -9.22 78.00
C TYR A 969 32.51 -7.95 77.47
N GLU A 970 31.33 -7.62 78.01
CA GLU A 970 30.56 -6.42 77.64
C GLU A 970 31.36 -5.11 77.83
N GLU A 971 32.37 -5.09 78.71
CA GLU A 971 33.21 -3.90 78.89
C GLU A 971 34.29 -3.65 77.80
N PHE A 972 34.44 -4.57 76.83
CA PHE A 972 35.44 -4.49 75.75
C PHE A 972 34.79 -4.73 74.38
N GLY A 973 35.05 -3.84 73.42
CA GLY A 973 34.47 -3.89 72.07
C GLY A 973 33.20 -3.04 71.94
N ASP A 974 32.36 -3.37 70.97
CA ASP A 974 31.16 -2.62 70.54
C ASP A 974 29.84 -3.20 71.08
N VAL A 975 29.90 -4.12 72.04
CA VAL A 975 28.75 -4.79 72.64
C VAL A 975 27.88 -3.81 73.43
N ASP A 976 26.58 -3.76 73.12
CA ASP A 976 25.58 -3.06 73.93
C ASP A 976 24.99 -3.98 75.01
N SER A 977 24.58 -5.18 74.61
CA SER A 977 23.97 -6.15 75.52
C SER A 977 24.18 -7.59 75.08
N VAL A 978 24.09 -8.50 76.06
CA VAL A 978 24.18 -9.96 75.83
C VAL A 978 23.02 -10.65 76.52
N GLU A 979 22.16 -11.32 75.75
CA GLU A 979 21.02 -12.07 76.27
C GLU A 979 20.99 -13.48 75.68
N ASN A 980 21.05 -14.49 76.56
CA ASN A 980 20.99 -15.92 76.19
C ASN A 980 21.99 -16.33 75.09
N GLY A 981 23.19 -15.74 75.09
CA GLY A 981 24.23 -16.01 74.10
C GLY A 981 24.05 -15.27 72.77
N VAL A 982 23.15 -14.29 72.68
CA VAL A 982 23.06 -13.34 71.57
C VAL A 982 23.72 -12.04 71.98
N VAL A 983 24.65 -11.56 71.17
CA VAL A 983 25.37 -10.28 71.33
C VAL A 983 24.69 -9.26 70.43
N THR A 984 24.28 -8.12 70.98
CA THR A 984 23.67 -7.01 70.23
C THR A 984 24.59 -5.79 70.29
N PHE A 985 24.74 -5.09 69.17
CA PHE A 985 25.57 -3.90 69.03
C PHE A 985 24.71 -2.62 69.11
N ASP A 986 25.25 -1.53 69.68
CA ASP A 986 24.51 -0.26 69.94
C ASP A 986 24.27 0.56 68.65
N GLU A 987 25.10 0.32 67.62
CA GLU A 987 25.09 1.09 66.38
C GLU A 987 24.31 0.38 65.27
N THR A 988 23.40 1.12 64.64
CA THR A 988 22.68 0.71 63.45
C THR A 988 23.54 1.00 62.22
N VAL A 989 23.65 0.04 61.29
CA VAL A 989 24.35 0.25 60.02
C VAL A 989 23.37 0.85 59.03
N THR A 990 23.64 2.04 58.50
CA THR A 990 22.81 2.69 57.47
C THR A 990 23.35 2.44 56.07
N THR A 991 22.52 2.59 55.03
CA THR A 991 22.94 2.52 53.62
C THR A 991 24.10 3.47 53.32
N GLY A 992 24.06 4.69 53.89
CA GLY A 992 25.14 5.66 53.77
C GLY A 992 26.48 5.25 54.41
N ASP A 993 26.47 4.34 55.38
CA ASP A 993 27.70 3.82 56.01
C ASP A 993 28.38 2.77 55.12
N VAL A 994 27.60 1.95 54.40
CA VAL A 994 28.10 0.88 53.52
C VAL A 994 28.34 1.34 52.07
N ASP A 995 27.67 2.40 51.60
CA ASP A 995 27.98 3.04 50.30
C ASP A 995 29.39 3.66 50.27
N GLY A 996 29.93 3.97 51.46
CA GLY A 996 31.25 4.58 51.65
C GLY A 996 32.35 3.63 52.12
N GLY A 997 32.04 2.36 52.44
CA GLY A 997 32.96 1.42 53.06
C GLY A 997 32.27 0.20 53.67
N GLU A 998 32.86 -0.38 54.72
CA GLU A 998 32.26 -1.48 55.47
C GLU A 998 32.21 -1.07 56.95
N VAL A 999 31.20 -1.55 57.69
CA VAL A 999 31.08 -1.32 59.13
C VAL A 999 31.46 -2.59 59.88
N THR A 1000 32.48 -2.51 60.73
CA THR A 1000 32.98 -3.65 61.52
C THR A 1000 32.70 -3.46 63.00
N PHE A 1001 32.03 -4.44 63.60
CA PHE A 1001 31.83 -4.58 65.04
C PHE A 1001 32.84 -5.57 65.63
N GLU A 1002 33.50 -5.21 66.72
CA GLU A 1002 34.47 -6.05 67.43
C GLU A 1002 33.97 -6.39 68.84
N TYR A 1003 34.11 -7.64 69.28
CA TYR A 1003 33.89 -8.01 70.68
C TYR A 1003 34.78 -9.15 71.17
N PHE A 1004 34.90 -9.29 72.49
CA PHE A 1004 35.77 -10.29 73.12
C PHE A 1004 34.98 -11.29 73.97
N VAL A 1005 35.35 -12.56 73.87
CA VAL A 1005 34.72 -13.67 74.60
C VAL A 1005 35.75 -14.58 75.25
N GLU A 1006 35.48 -15.11 76.43
CA GLU A 1006 36.36 -16.05 77.14
C GLU A 1006 35.89 -17.50 76.97
N ALA A 1007 36.83 -18.36 76.57
CA ALA A 1007 36.58 -19.80 76.46
C ALA A 1007 36.26 -20.41 77.84
N PRO A 1008 35.29 -21.33 77.95
CA PRO A 1008 34.94 -21.95 79.21
C PRO A 1008 36.14 -22.64 79.87
N SER A 1009 36.23 -22.57 81.20
CA SER A 1009 37.36 -23.12 81.96
C SER A 1009 36.96 -24.35 82.78
N GLY A 1010 37.70 -25.45 82.59
CA GLY A 1010 37.51 -26.70 83.33
C GLY A 1010 37.71 -27.95 82.46
N ALA A 1011 38.12 -29.07 83.05
CA ALA A 1011 38.38 -30.30 82.31
C ALA A 1011 37.12 -30.89 81.63
N ALA A 1012 35.92 -30.57 82.14
CA ALA A 1012 34.64 -30.99 81.58
C ALA A 1012 34.20 -30.15 80.36
N GLU A 1013 34.82 -28.99 80.14
CA GLU A 1013 34.49 -28.02 79.09
C GLU A 1013 35.37 -28.19 77.84
N THR A 1014 36.03 -29.34 77.69
CA THR A 1014 36.80 -29.66 76.48
C THR A 1014 35.85 -30.08 75.37
N GLY A 1015 35.82 -29.35 74.26
CA GLY A 1015 34.83 -29.59 73.21
C GLY A 1015 34.95 -28.65 72.02
N GLN A 1016 34.05 -28.86 71.05
CA GLN A 1016 33.82 -27.96 69.93
C GLN A 1016 32.69 -27.00 70.28
N TYR A 1017 32.88 -25.72 69.99
CA TYR A 1017 31.94 -24.64 70.25
C TYR A 1017 31.77 -23.85 68.96
N THR A 1018 30.54 -23.72 68.47
CA THR A 1018 30.25 -23.05 67.18
C THR A 1018 29.68 -21.67 67.45
N PHE A 1019 30.33 -20.66 66.89
CA PHE A 1019 29.89 -19.28 66.90
C PHE A 1019 29.13 -18.93 65.62
N GLY A 1020 28.30 -17.90 65.72
CA GLY A 1020 27.50 -17.37 64.63
C GLY A 1020 26.30 -18.25 64.25
N PRO A 1021 25.68 -17.96 63.09
CA PRO A 1021 26.02 -16.83 62.22
C PRO A 1021 25.67 -15.47 62.84
N ALA A 1022 26.18 -14.39 62.23
CA ALA A 1022 25.69 -13.06 62.52
C ALA A 1022 24.31 -12.88 61.86
N THR A 1023 23.48 -12.01 62.43
CA THR A 1023 22.12 -11.75 61.94
C THR A 1023 21.92 -10.25 61.80
N ALA A 1024 21.40 -9.82 60.64
CA ALA A 1024 20.95 -8.44 60.44
C ALA A 1024 19.42 -8.40 60.46
N GLU A 1025 18.86 -7.41 61.14
CA GLU A 1025 17.43 -7.13 61.22
C GLU A 1025 17.16 -5.72 60.69
N ALA A 1026 16.22 -5.58 59.76
CA ALA A 1026 15.85 -4.31 59.16
C ALA A 1026 15.22 -3.36 60.18
N VAL A 1027 15.63 -2.10 60.16
CA VAL A 1027 15.06 -1.04 61.01
C VAL A 1027 14.02 -0.26 60.22
N ASP A 1028 12.79 -0.22 60.75
CA ASP A 1028 11.64 0.43 60.08
C ASP A 1028 11.46 -0.02 58.61
N PRO A 1029 11.41 -1.34 58.33
CA PRO A 1029 11.34 -1.85 56.96
C PRO A 1029 10.11 -1.32 56.24
N GLU A 1030 10.29 -0.98 54.96
CA GLU A 1030 9.19 -0.59 54.10
C GLU A 1030 8.18 -1.74 54.00
N THR A 1031 6.90 -1.41 54.13
CA THR A 1031 5.83 -2.40 54.05
C THR A 1031 5.33 -2.49 52.61
N PHE A 1032 5.67 -3.59 51.94
CA PHE A 1032 5.11 -3.91 50.63
C PHE A 1032 3.78 -4.65 50.79
N GLY A 1033 2.78 -4.25 50.01
CA GLY A 1033 1.47 -4.86 50.02
C GLY A 1033 0.71 -4.47 48.76
N GLY A 1034 1.03 -5.13 47.66
CA GLY A 1034 0.41 -4.92 46.35
C GLY A 1034 0.70 -6.06 45.38
N GLU A 1035 0.17 -5.95 44.18
CA GLU A 1035 0.32 -6.97 43.12
C GLU A 1035 1.75 -7.02 42.55
N GLU A 1036 2.51 -5.94 42.68
CA GLU A 1036 3.89 -5.87 42.18
C GLU A 1036 4.93 -6.44 43.14
N ARG A 1037 4.77 -6.20 44.45
CA ARG A 1037 5.75 -6.50 45.50
C ARG A 1037 5.08 -6.95 46.78
N GLU A 1038 5.70 -7.93 47.43
CA GLU A 1038 5.33 -8.39 48.75
C GLU A 1038 6.53 -8.36 49.69
N GLN A 1039 6.25 -8.18 50.98
CA GLN A 1039 7.30 -8.08 51.98
C GLN A 1039 7.87 -9.46 52.28
N GLY A 1040 9.18 -9.59 52.08
CA GLY A 1040 9.95 -10.77 52.43
C GLY A 1040 10.44 -10.75 53.88
N ALA A 1041 11.53 -11.49 54.13
CA ALA A 1041 12.21 -11.54 55.40
C ALA A 1041 12.80 -10.18 55.77
N THR A 1042 12.46 -9.67 56.95
CA THR A 1042 13.06 -8.45 57.53
C THR A 1042 14.26 -8.76 58.42
N GLU A 1043 14.68 -10.03 58.47
CA GLU A 1043 15.81 -10.52 59.27
C GLU A 1043 16.50 -11.62 58.48
N SER A 1044 17.84 -11.61 58.41
CA SER A 1044 18.61 -12.61 57.67
C SER A 1044 20.01 -12.83 58.26
N GLU A 1045 20.50 -14.06 58.16
CA GLU A 1045 21.82 -14.48 58.66
C GLU A 1045 22.91 -14.22 57.61
N PHE A 1046 24.08 -13.73 58.03
CA PHE A 1046 25.25 -13.47 57.17
C PHE A 1046 26.58 -13.78 57.89
N GLY A 1047 27.70 -13.66 57.17
CA GLY A 1047 29.04 -13.89 57.70
C GLY A 1047 29.41 -15.35 58.01
N GLY A 1048 28.43 -16.26 58.12
CA GLY A 1048 28.66 -17.69 58.35
C GLY A 1048 28.97 -18.06 59.80
N THR A 1049 29.30 -19.33 60.05
CA THR A 1049 29.63 -19.85 61.39
C THR A 1049 31.11 -20.22 61.48
N ASP A 1050 31.71 -20.12 62.67
CA ASP A 1050 33.05 -20.67 62.94
C ASP A 1050 33.03 -21.65 64.12
N THR A 1051 33.87 -22.68 64.10
CA THR A 1051 33.91 -23.73 65.14
C THR A 1051 35.26 -23.78 65.83
N ASN A 1052 35.23 -23.43 67.11
CA ASN A 1052 36.41 -23.30 67.96
C ASN A 1052 36.55 -24.50 68.90
N TYR A 1053 37.78 -25.01 69.04
CA TYR A 1053 38.08 -26.14 69.91
C TYR A 1053 38.69 -25.67 71.23
N VAL A 1054 38.01 -25.92 72.36
CA VAL A 1054 38.51 -25.57 73.69
C VAL A 1054 39.13 -26.80 74.34
N VAL A 1055 40.36 -26.65 74.84
CA VAL A 1055 41.07 -27.65 75.63
C VAL A 1055 41.13 -27.20 77.08
N GLY A 1056 40.40 -27.89 77.95
CA GLY A 1056 40.45 -27.65 79.39
C GLY A 1056 41.81 -28.06 79.97
N PRO A 1057 42.40 -27.27 80.89
CA PRO A 1057 43.63 -27.69 81.56
C PRO A 1057 43.37 -28.91 82.46
N ASP A 1058 44.09 -30.02 82.20
CA ASP A 1058 44.13 -31.17 83.12
C ASP A 1058 44.67 -30.69 84.48
N THR A 1059 43.82 -30.66 85.50
CA THR A 1059 44.28 -30.55 86.89
C THR A 1059 44.98 -31.85 87.26
N LEU A 1060 46.31 -31.87 87.25
CA LEU A 1060 47.10 -32.93 87.87
C LEU A 1060 46.81 -33.07 89.36
#